data_AF-A0A511QU09-F1
#
_entry.id   AF-A0A511QU09-F1
#
_cell.length_a   1.000
_cell.length_b   1.000
_cell.length_c   1.000
_cell.angle_alpha   90.00
_cell.angle_beta   90.00
_cell.angle_gamma   90.00
#
_symmetry.space_group_name_H-M   'P 1'
#
loop_
_entity.id
_entity.type
_entity.pdbx_description
1 polymer ?
#
loop_
_entity_poly.entity_id
_entity_poly.type
_entity_poly.pdbx_seq_one_letter_code
_entity_poly.pdbx_strand_id
1 'polypeptide(L)'
;MKRLLLKLKKFKNITIFSVFGVELYFGKDNLSDIREIHTLSSKLYYPLFLLLVLFKNSLSKKYIVKSPSPILGENGFFDNNTLFINSSESINLSQDSIREIINITSKRNYFLLDDYTNTIFLEVRAKNLKFIEDNRLKLDKYSRVYLKVIGINRKKYKAISKFIDGKLNYVLVDKYIPSINIVSKVSSVFTDDKLSFVTYKMINGNVELLSSDNKKQEVILPKLAISLFENKLVPYEDYLIDNLLYSFVLTVPDQLIEDNLEHKSLLKLTETYKSRTSLLLASLIEFISSPTKENEDKFVDNYSLYINHCELTSALYLISEPLIINCKLDTLNRILSISMRYYIEYLLKTDGFYDFFTAVQVVTRRLSGRIVDYGFINEVQVRKLIEASNLSIRNISVLISLLIENRNDQLVKFLFENLPPYPIRNLDKLHLSIKKDFIALGVFFEQYNSHWENYLSKNHFEVQHDFHINQYASNVEPSELELREKVLLTRKKKQKFLTSKDDEILLDTYISDYQKFVLLLQRGNINGAVLANGIKTKKSFSLYSNQKSRADTIRHISTSNKILLATENESTKQDTIIIDISLGCMNSKTQFFALFPWINASSIQFTSLLNAFSIKTKDIDDQLDKINREFNADWLLQTIEYIDIFNVNIEEKIISSKGVNYFHGFYEASACSSRTYDVDYNLDINQVQFITRVRRASILLTYLDRVYTYARNNKKKLIFIGGNSHLAPYSCIRDYILSKNSEYMNFVAIGAAYENYYSNFSTNYSKCFGIVNQSFNPKIRAAFLPEKNKFESWLALNPENKDIVDKVNALIKVNRNFSQTPVCNELITKIRKHRDQGKKTVCCFGKIVFDSAVPFDGGPAHSGFKDWLNHTIEIAQSSPELLVLIKPHPHELKVEIAMKIGQYLRDLIPQSLPDNVIFLDHESFNTYEIAQIVDLAVLWNGTSSMELTSLGVPVMMCGHFGLFDYHLELIYPKDRNDYASKLLDTQNLVIDEKLKYRAMAYVSYMGHHETAIPNQYARRQLLNDPVGIPIWHEEKLRNLVELDDAHMEYALKKILHNTSTQS
;
A
#
# COMPACT_ATOMS: atom_id res chain seq x y z
N MET A 1 9.17 -2.00 -45.53
CA MET A 1 9.12 -0.62 -44.97
C MET A 1 9.52 0.46 -45.99
N LYS A 2 10.74 0.46 -46.56
CA LYS A 2 11.20 1.43 -47.59
C LYS A 2 10.29 1.49 -48.85
N ARG A 3 9.77 0.35 -49.31
CA ARG A 3 8.76 0.24 -50.40
C ARG A 3 7.39 0.87 -50.06
N LEU A 4 6.97 0.81 -48.79
CA LEU A 4 5.73 1.43 -48.31
C LEU A 4 5.89 2.95 -48.24
N LEU A 5 7.05 3.43 -47.78
CA LEU A 5 7.44 4.85 -47.78
C LEU A 5 7.55 5.44 -49.19
N LEU A 6 8.02 4.67 -50.17
CA LEU A 6 8.04 5.06 -51.59
C LEU A 6 6.62 5.14 -52.19
N LYS A 7 5.70 4.26 -51.79
CA LYS A 7 4.27 4.35 -52.16
C LYS A 7 3.62 5.57 -51.52
N LEU A 8 3.84 5.84 -50.23
CA LEU A 8 3.29 7.00 -49.52
C LEU A 8 3.84 8.34 -50.02
N LYS A 9 5.10 8.41 -50.49
CA LYS A 9 5.67 9.61 -51.13
C LYS A 9 4.98 9.99 -52.45
N LYS A 10 4.37 9.04 -53.17
CA LYS A 10 3.60 9.32 -54.39
C LYS A 10 2.24 9.97 -54.13
N PHE A 11 1.76 9.99 -52.89
CA PHE A 11 0.47 10.56 -52.47
C PHE A 11 0.58 11.98 -51.86
N LYS A 12 1.69 12.67 -52.09
CA LYS A 12 1.83 14.07 -51.66
C LYS A 12 0.76 14.93 -52.35
N ASN A 13 -0.09 15.56 -51.54
CA ASN A 13 -1.15 16.54 -51.85
C ASN A 13 -2.58 16.02 -52.13
N ILE A 14 -2.93 14.75 -51.90
CA ILE A 14 -4.31 14.28 -52.22
C ILE A 14 -5.05 13.45 -51.14
N THR A 15 -4.45 12.87 -50.10
CA THR A 15 -5.10 11.67 -49.51
C THR A 15 -5.84 11.84 -48.17
N ILE A 16 -7.10 11.36 -48.16
CA ILE A 16 -7.89 10.95 -46.98
C ILE A 16 -7.75 9.42 -46.80
N PHE A 17 -7.54 8.94 -45.58
CA PHE A 17 -7.58 7.51 -45.24
C PHE A 17 -8.80 7.19 -44.38
N SER A 18 -9.50 6.09 -44.66
CA SER A 18 -10.52 5.52 -43.77
C SER A 18 -9.94 4.36 -42.94
N VAL A 19 -9.96 4.48 -41.61
CA VAL A 19 -9.43 3.48 -40.66
C VAL A 19 -10.49 3.21 -39.59
N PHE A 20 -11.08 2.01 -39.58
CA PHE A 20 -12.26 1.68 -38.76
C PHE A 20 -13.42 2.66 -38.97
N GLY A 21 -13.60 3.09 -40.23
CA GLY A 21 -14.56 4.12 -40.63
C GLY A 21 -14.22 5.54 -40.15
N VAL A 22 -13.07 5.74 -39.50
CA VAL A 22 -12.54 7.05 -39.15
C VAL A 22 -11.78 7.64 -40.34
N GLU A 23 -12.20 8.79 -40.86
CA GLU A 23 -11.54 9.47 -41.97
C GLU A 23 -10.48 10.47 -41.49
N LEU A 24 -9.26 10.41 -42.03
CA LEU A 24 -8.10 11.22 -41.65
C LEU A 24 -7.48 11.95 -42.86
N TYR A 25 -7.38 13.28 -42.80
CA TYR A 25 -6.79 14.11 -43.88
C TYR A 25 -5.39 14.66 -43.55
N PHE A 26 -4.52 14.71 -44.57
CA PHE A 26 -3.15 15.24 -44.50
C PHE A 26 -2.85 16.15 -45.71
N GLY A 27 -2.68 17.47 -45.52
CA GLY A 27 -2.37 18.41 -46.61
C GLY A 27 -1.84 19.78 -46.17
N LYS A 28 -1.34 20.57 -47.13
CA LYS A 28 -0.93 21.97 -46.94
C LYS A 28 -2.01 22.94 -47.42
N ASP A 29 -2.40 23.85 -46.52
CA ASP A 29 -3.02 25.17 -46.66
C ASP A 29 -4.18 25.43 -47.64
N ASN A 30 -4.67 24.45 -48.42
CA ASN A 30 -5.88 24.65 -49.22
C ASN A 30 -6.71 23.37 -49.32
N LEU A 31 -7.82 23.31 -48.58
CA LEU A 31 -8.73 22.16 -48.50
C LEU A 31 -9.64 22.00 -49.73
N SER A 32 -9.55 22.94 -50.69
CA SER A 32 -10.43 22.98 -51.86
C SER A 32 -10.12 21.91 -52.93
N ASP A 33 -8.91 21.34 -52.93
CA ASP A 33 -8.37 20.41 -53.95
C ASP A 33 -8.55 18.90 -53.65
N ILE A 34 -9.36 18.52 -52.66
CA ILE A 34 -9.58 17.10 -52.32
C ILE A 34 -10.44 16.43 -53.40
N ARG A 35 -9.91 15.40 -54.07
CA ARG A 35 -10.56 14.75 -55.23
C ARG A 35 -11.00 13.28 -55.03
N GLU A 36 -10.44 12.50 -54.09
CA GLU A 36 -10.82 11.08 -53.88
C GLU A 36 -10.46 10.53 -52.46
N ILE A 37 -11.20 9.51 -51.98
CA ILE A 37 -11.01 8.83 -50.68
C ILE A 37 -10.55 7.38 -50.91
N HIS A 38 -9.54 6.90 -50.17
CA HIS A 38 -9.04 5.53 -50.28
C HIS A 38 -9.18 4.75 -48.95
N THR A 39 -9.66 3.49 -49.05
CA THR A 39 -9.89 2.59 -47.91
C THR A 39 -8.75 1.57 -47.79
N LEU A 40 -8.18 1.40 -46.58
CA LEU A 40 -7.06 0.46 -46.34
C LEU A 40 -7.53 -0.82 -45.62
N SER A 41 -6.91 -1.95 -45.96
CA SER A 41 -7.20 -3.26 -45.34
C SER A 41 -6.41 -3.53 -44.05
N SER A 42 -6.95 -4.37 -43.18
CA SER A 42 -6.56 -4.56 -41.76
C SER A 42 -5.11 -5.01 -41.52
N LYS A 43 -4.40 -5.59 -42.50
CA LYS A 43 -3.02 -6.11 -42.31
C LYS A 43 -1.93 -5.03 -42.29
N LEU A 44 -2.21 -3.82 -42.75
CA LEU A 44 -1.25 -2.70 -42.72
C LEU A 44 -1.44 -1.76 -41.51
N TYR A 45 -2.41 -2.07 -40.65
CA TYR A 45 -2.91 -1.23 -39.55
C TYR A 45 -1.86 -0.94 -38.45
N TYR A 46 -1.38 -1.97 -37.75
CA TYR A 46 -0.46 -1.80 -36.61
C TYR A 46 0.87 -1.12 -36.98
N PRO A 47 1.52 -1.46 -38.11
CA PRO A 47 2.74 -0.79 -38.52
C PRO A 47 2.53 0.68 -38.84
N LEU A 48 1.39 1.06 -39.44
CA LEU A 48 1.08 2.44 -39.81
C LEU A 48 0.71 3.29 -38.59
N PHE A 49 -0.06 2.74 -37.64
CA PHE A 49 -0.36 3.40 -36.37
C PHE A 49 0.90 3.62 -35.51
N LEU A 50 1.77 2.62 -35.44
CA LEU A 50 3.07 2.76 -34.75
C LEU A 50 3.94 3.81 -35.43
N LEU A 51 3.95 3.86 -36.77
CA LEU A 51 4.64 4.92 -37.54
C LEU A 51 4.04 6.30 -37.27
N LEU A 52 2.71 6.44 -37.19
CA LEU A 52 2.02 7.70 -36.89
C LEU A 52 2.35 8.21 -35.49
N VAL A 53 2.49 7.31 -34.51
CA VAL A 53 2.92 7.64 -33.15
C VAL A 53 4.39 8.06 -33.12
N LEU A 54 5.26 7.34 -33.85
CA LEU A 54 6.70 7.60 -33.87
C LEU A 54 7.08 8.86 -34.68
N PHE A 55 6.32 9.22 -35.71
CA PHE A 55 6.64 10.32 -36.63
C PHE A 55 5.71 11.54 -36.53
N LYS A 56 4.90 11.62 -35.46
CA LYS A 56 3.98 12.75 -35.16
C LYS A 56 4.62 14.14 -35.31
N ASN A 57 5.92 14.27 -35.02
CA ASN A 57 6.65 15.54 -35.10
C ASN A 57 7.09 15.93 -36.52
N SER A 58 6.99 15.03 -37.51
CA SER A 58 7.53 15.21 -38.86
C SER A 58 6.49 15.32 -39.98
N LEU A 59 5.19 15.13 -39.68
CA LEU A 59 4.07 15.26 -40.62
C LEU A 59 3.38 16.64 -40.44
N SER A 60 2.66 17.12 -41.47
CA SER A 60 2.04 18.45 -41.49
C SER A 60 1.08 18.69 -40.31
N LYS A 61 1.22 19.86 -39.64
CA LYS A 61 0.75 20.16 -38.28
C LYS A 61 -0.78 20.36 -38.07
N LYS A 62 -1.65 19.99 -39.02
CA LYS A 62 -3.12 20.15 -38.94
C LYS A 62 -3.81 18.91 -39.50
N TYR A 63 -4.75 18.33 -38.75
CA TYR A 63 -5.51 17.14 -39.17
C TYR A 63 -7.00 17.32 -38.88
N ILE A 64 -7.84 16.77 -39.76
CA ILE A 64 -9.30 16.65 -39.57
C ILE A 64 -9.60 15.17 -39.37
N VAL A 65 -10.31 14.84 -38.29
CA VAL A 65 -10.70 13.47 -37.93
C VAL A 65 -12.21 13.38 -37.86
N LYS A 66 -12.83 12.45 -38.60
CA LYS A 66 -14.26 12.10 -38.51
C LYS A 66 -14.37 10.67 -38.00
N SER A 67 -15.02 10.41 -36.87
CA SER A 67 -15.16 9.06 -36.29
C SER A 67 -16.59 8.55 -36.31
N PRO A 68 -16.86 7.30 -36.75
CA PRO A 68 -18.20 6.73 -36.79
C PRO A 68 -18.62 6.07 -35.46
N SER A 69 -17.68 5.89 -34.53
CA SER A 69 -17.91 5.35 -33.18
C SER A 69 -17.50 6.36 -32.10
N PRO A 70 -18.00 6.24 -30.87
CA PRO A 70 -17.67 7.16 -29.81
C PRO A 70 -16.18 7.07 -29.47
N ILE A 71 -15.48 8.20 -29.44
CA ILE A 71 -14.07 8.24 -29.03
C ILE A 71 -14.01 8.69 -27.57
N LEU A 72 -13.27 7.96 -26.74
CA LEU A 72 -12.93 8.38 -25.38
C LEU A 72 -11.72 9.33 -25.44
N GLY A 73 -11.90 10.61 -25.12
CA GLY A 73 -10.79 11.56 -24.95
C GLY A 73 -10.53 11.91 -23.48
N GLU A 74 -9.50 12.73 -23.23
CA GLU A 74 -9.10 13.20 -21.88
C GLU A 74 -10.25 13.89 -21.08
N ASN A 75 -11.38 14.20 -21.73
CA ASN A 75 -12.52 14.92 -21.14
C ASN A 75 -13.88 14.24 -21.40
N GLY A 76 -13.93 12.92 -21.61
CA GLY A 76 -15.19 12.15 -21.72
C GLY A 76 -15.46 11.50 -23.08
N PHE A 77 -16.66 10.91 -23.20
CA PHE A 77 -17.19 10.28 -24.42
C PHE A 77 -17.66 11.34 -25.42
N PHE A 78 -17.26 11.20 -26.68
CA PHE A 78 -17.77 12.02 -27.78
C PHE A 78 -18.70 11.20 -28.66
N ASP A 79 -19.88 11.71 -28.99
CA ASP A 79 -20.89 11.04 -29.82
C ASP A 79 -20.38 10.65 -31.23
N ASN A 80 -21.09 9.70 -31.85
CA ASN A 80 -20.87 9.26 -33.23
C ASN A 80 -20.84 10.47 -34.19
N ASN A 81 -19.87 10.47 -35.12
CA ASN A 81 -19.69 11.46 -36.19
C ASN A 81 -19.18 12.86 -35.77
N THR A 82 -18.42 12.95 -34.67
CA THR A 82 -17.77 14.20 -34.25
C THR A 82 -16.57 14.56 -35.14
N LEU A 83 -16.54 15.80 -35.65
CA LEU A 83 -15.41 16.36 -36.40
C LEU A 83 -14.38 16.98 -35.44
N PHE A 84 -13.18 16.41 -35.36
CA PHE A 84 -12.08 16.95 -34.55
C PHE A 84 -11.06 17.70 -35.40
N ILE A 85 -10.68 18.90 -34.96
CA ILE A 85 -9.58 19.68 -35.53
C ILE A 85 -8.53 19.87 -34.43
N ASN A 86 -7.42 19.14 -34.53
CA ASN A 86 -6.34 19.16 -33.53
C ASN A 86 -5.06 19.75 -34.14
N SER A 87 -4.43 20.74 -33.47
CA SER A 87 -3.09 21.22 -33.81
C SER A 87 -2.09 20.71 -32.75
N SER A 88 -1.08 19.95 -33.18
CA SER A 88 -0.17 19.24 -32.27
C SER A 88 0.88 20.12 -31.56
N GLU A 89 1.02 21.38 -31.95
CA GLU A 89 1.62 22.43 -31.15
C GLU A 89 0.51 23.42 -30.80
N SER A 90 0.60 24.08 -29.64
CA SER A 90 -0.30 25.16 -29.18
C SER A 90 -0.21 26.42 -30.06
N ILE A 91 -0.32 26.27 -31.38
CA ILE A 91 -0.36 27.33 -32.37
C ILE A 91 -1.84 27.51 -32.77
N ASN A 92 -2.31 28.69 -32.41
CA ASN A 92 -3.71 29.12 -32.41
C ASN A 92 -4.38 29.00 -33.77
N LEU A 93 -5.67 28.64 -33.80
CA LEU A 93 -6.52 28.94 -34.95
C LEU A 93 -6.56 30.47 -35.13
N SER A 94 -5.99 30.95 -36.24
CA SER A 94 -6.11 32.36 -36.65
C SER A 94 -7.55 32.66 -37.06
N GLN A 95 -7.95 33.94 -37.06
CA GLN A 95 -9.26 34.33 -37.58
C GLN A 95 -9.47 33.81 -39.01
N ASP A 96 -8.42 33.78 -39.84
CA ASP A 96 -8.49 33.23 -41.20
C ASP A 96 -8.75 31.72 -41.22
N SER A 97 -8.14 30.95 -40.32
CA SER A 97 -8.39 29.50 -40.19
C SER A 97 -9.84 29.22 -39.79
N ILE A 98 -10.41 30.01 -38.88
CA ILE A 98 -11.81 29.86 -38.46
C ILE A 98 -12.75 30.31 -39.60
N ARG A 99 -12.43 31.41 -40.30
CA ARG A 99 -13.20 31.91 -41.45
C ARG A 99 -13.24 30.88 -42.59
N GLU A 100 -12.15 30.17 -42.82
CA GLU A 100 -12.03 29.11 -43.83
C GLU A 100 -12.83 27.86 -43.45
N ILE A 101 -12.75 27.40 -42.19
CA ILE A 101 -13.57 26.29 -41.65
C ILE A 101 -15.08 26.61 -41.79
N ILE A 102 -15.46 27.84 -41.44
CA ILE A 102 -16.84 28.32 -41.53
C ILE A 102 -17.30 28.43 -42.99
N ASN A 103 -16.45 28.88 -43.91
CA ASN A 103 -16.78 28.97 -45.34
C ASN A 103 -16.84 27.59 -46.03
N ILE A 104 -16.00 26.64 -45.64
CA ILE A 104 -16.01 25.26 -46.17
C ILE A 104 -17.30 24.55 -45.75
N THR A 105 -17.64 24.64 -44.47
CA THR A 105 -18.87 24.05 -43.93
C THR A 105 -20.14 24.74 -44.43
N SER A 106 -20.08 25.99 -44.90
CA SER A 106 -21.22 26.69 -45.50
C SER A 106 -21.39 26.50 -47.02
N LYS A 107 -20.34 26.06 -47.75
CA LYS A 107 -20.35 25.99 -49.22
C LYS A 107 -20.51 24.57 -49.82
N ARG A 108 -20.30 23.50 -49.05
CA ARG A 108 -20.41 22.12 -49.57
C ARG A 108 -21.44 21.31 -48.77
N ASN A 109 -22.56 20.98 -49.41
CA ASN A 109 -23.66 20.16 -48.85
C ASN A 109 -23.30 18.67 -48.60
N TYR A 110 -22.06 18.24 -48.86
CA TYR A 110 -21.65 16.83 -48.66
C TYR A 110 -21.50 16.39 -47.19
N PHE A 111 -21.55 17.31 -46.22
CA PHE A 111 -21.44 16.98 -44.79
C PHE A 111 -22.77 17.04 -44.01
N LEU A 112 -23.87 17.37 -44.69
CA LEU A 112 -25.22 17.36 -44.14
C LEU A 112 -26.04 16.37 -44.98
N LEU A 113 -25.96 15.09 -44.61
CA LEU A 113 -27.01 14.13 -44.93
C LEU A 113 -28.08 14.27 -43.85
N ASP A 114 -29.35 14.19 -44.25
CA ASP A 114 -30.52 14.67 -43.50
C ASP A 114 -30.79 14.03 -42.13
N ASP A 115 -30.03 13.00 -41.71
CA ASP A 115 -30.24 12.25 -40.45
C ASP A 115 -29.06 12.25 -39.45
N TYR A 116 -28.03 13.10 -39.61
CA TYR A 116 -26.82 13.08 -38.77
C TYR A 116 -26.71 14.30 -37.83
N THR A 117 -26.35 14.07 -36.56
CA THR A 117 -26.31 15.09 -35.50
C THR A 117 -25.42 16.28 -35.86
N ASN A 118 -26.06 17.44 -35.98
CA ASN A 118 -25.51 18.69 -36.48
C ASN A 118 -24.66 19.40 -35.39
N THR A 119 -23.55 18.81 -34.96
CA THR A 119 -22.74 19.27 -33.81
C THR A 119 -21.31 19.64 -34.18
N ILE A 120 -20.74 20.73 -33.61
CA ILE A 120 -19.37 21.19 -33.88
C ILE A 120 -18.58 21.46 -32.59
N PHE A 121 -17.31 21.06 -32.53
CA PHE A 121 -16.41 21.33 -31.41
C PHE A 121 -15.34 22.35 -31.79
N LEU A 122 -15.19 23.40 -30.99
CA LEU A 122 -14.30 24.53 -31.23
C LEU A 122 -13.43 24.81 -30.01
N GLU A 123 -12.13 24.65 -30.15
CA GLU A 123 -11.15 25.06 -29.13
C GLU A 123 -10.56 26.44 -29.48
N VAL A 124 -10.84 27.46 -28.67
CA VAL A 124 -10.66 28.88 -29.01
C VAL A 124 -10.09 29.69 -27.86
N ARG A 125 -9.36 30.80 -28.12
CA ARG A 125 -8.98 31.73 -27.04
C ARG A 125 -10.12 32.68 -26.71
N ALA A 126 -10.20 33.17 -25.47
CA ALA A 126 -11.25 34.13 -25.07
C ALA A 126 -11.30 35.39 -25.97
N LYS A 127 -10.16 35.86 -26.50
CA LYS A 127 -10.11 37.01 -27.43
C LYS A 127 -10.78 36.74 -28.79
N ASN A 128 -10.97 35.47 -29.15
CA ASN A 128 -11.58 35.06 -30.41
C ASN A 128 -13.11 34.89 -30.28
N LEU A 129 -13.69 35.01 -29.09
CA LEU A 129 -15.14 34.87 -28.90
C LEU A 129 -15.92 35.92 -29.68
N LYS A 130 -15.40 37.15 -29.80
CA LYS A 130 -16.00 38.18 -30.65
C LYS A 130 -16.06 37.73 -32.11
N PHE A 131 -15.02 37.06 -32.60
CA PHE A 131 -15.02 36.52 -33.97
C PHE A 131 -16.04 35.39 -34.16
N ILE A 132 -16.22 34.54 -33.15
CA ILE A 132 -17.27 33.50 -33.17
C ILE A 132 -18.65 34.16 -33.17
N GLU A 133 -18.83 35.23 -32.40
CA GLU A 133 -20.07 36.02 -32.36
C GLU A 133 -20.36 36.66 -33.71
N ASP A 134 -19.35 37.28 -34.32
CA ASP A 134 -19.45 37.93 -35.63
C ASP A 134 -19.80 36.92 -36.75
N ASN A 135 -19.58 35.62 -36.52
CA ASN A 135 -19.94 34.53 -37.45
C ASN A 135 -21.06 33.63 -36.93
N ARG A 136 -21.76 34.04 -35.88
CA ARG A 136 -22.78 33.27 -35.16
C ARG A 136 -23.85 32.69 -36.09
N LEU A 137 -24.37 33.48 -37.03
CA LEU A 137 -25.41 33.03 -37.99
C LEU A 137 -25.00 31.79 -38.79
N LYS A 138 -23.70 31.56 -38.99
CA LYS A 138 -23.17 30.39 -39.70
C LYS A 138 -22.96 29.18 -38.79
N LEU A 139 -22.86 29.40 -37.48
CA LEU A 139 -22.71 28.38 -36.46
C LEU A 139 -24.06 27.99 -35.83
N ASP A 140 -25.05 28.89 -35.86
CA ASP A 140 -26.39 28.65 -35.31
C ASP A 140 -27.19 27.61 -36.11
N LYS A 141 -26.70 27.26 -37.31
CA LYS A 141 -27.22 26.13 -38.07
C LYS A 141 -26.89 24.78 -37.43
N TYR A 142 -25.90 24.69 -36.54
CA TYR A 142 -25.58 23.47 -35.79
C TYR A 142 -26.52 23.36 -34.58
N SER A 143 -27.08 22.18 -34.36
CA SER A 143 -27.91 21.87 -33.21
C SER A 143 -27.13 22.00 -31.89
N ARG A 144 -25.81 21.76 -31.91
CA ARG A 144 -24.91 22.00 -30.77
C ARG A 144 -23.52 22.51 -31.20
N VAL A 145 -22.96 23.45 -30.45
CA VAL A 145 -21.63 24.04 -30.63
C VAL A 145 -20.86 23.92 -29.32
N TYR A 146 -19.96 22.94 -29.21
CA TYR A 146 -19.08 22.75 -28.07
C TYR A 146 -17.90 23.73 -28.12
N LEU A 147 -17.78 24.59 -27.12
CA LEU A 147 -16.71 25.60 -27.04
C LEU A 147 -15.76 25.32 -25.88
N LYS A 148 -14.51 24.98 -26.21
CA LYS A 148 -13.42 24.93 -25.24
C LYS A 148 -12.61 26.22 -25.29
N VAL A 149 -12.75 27.07 -24.28
CA VAL A 149 -12.07 28.37 -24.27
C VAL A 149 -10.73 28.29 -23.54
N ILE A 150 -9.60 28.40 -24.25
CA ILE A 150 -8.26 28.37 -23.66
C ILE A 150 -7.88 29.73 -23.06
N GLY A 151 -7.23 29.70 -21.89
CA GLY A 151 -6.57 30.86 -21.28
C GLY A 151 -7.54 31.81 -20.58
N ILE A 152 -8.57 31.25 -19.96
CA ILE A 152 -9.55 31.94 -19.13
C ILE A 152 -8.85 32.52 -17.91
N ASN A 153 -9.08 33.80 -17.67
CA ASN A 153 -8.77 34.45 -16.40
C ASN A 153 -10.01 35.23 -15.95
N ARG A 154 -9.97 35.76 -14.73
CA ARG A 154 -11.09 36.49 -14.12
C ARG A 154 -11.71 37.57 -15.04
N LYS A 155 -10.89 38.34 -15.77
CA LYS A 155 -11.35 39.37 -16.71
C LYS A 155 -12.04 38.79 -17.96
N LYS A 156 -11.64 37.59 -18.38
CA LYS A 156 -12.15 36.91 -19.58
C LYS A 156 -13.41 36.07 -19.33
N TYR A 157 -13.64 35.63 -18.09
CA TYR A 157 -14.84 34.86 -17.74
C TYR A 157 -16.14 35.64 -18.01
N LYS A 158 -16.17 36.95 -17.70
CA LYS A 158 -17.31 37.81 -17.99
C LYS A 158 -17.63 37.89 -19.50
N ALA A 159 -16.59 37.90 -20.34
CA ALA A 159 -16.76 37.90 -21.80
C ALA A 159 -17.29 36.55 -22.31
N ILE A 160 -16.89 35.43 -21.69
CA ILE A 160 -17.37 34.08 -22.01
C ILE A 160 -18.82 33.90 -21.57
N SER A 161 -19.13 34.25 -20.32
CA SER A 161 -20.49 34.17 -19.77
C SER A 161 -21.46 35.03 -20.58
N LYS A 162 -21.11 36.30 -20.87
CA LYS A 162 -21.90 37.16 -21.76
C LYS A 162 -22.02 36.61 -23.19
N PHE A 163 -21.00 35.87 -23.66
CA PHE A 163 -21.06 35.22 -24.96
C PHE A 163 -22.03 34.02 -24.94
N ILE A 164 -22.11 33.24 -23.87
CA ILE A 164 -22.98 32.05 -23.80
C ILE A 164 -24.42 32.43 -23.43
N ASP A 165 -24.60 33.52 -22.69
CA ASP A 165 -25.91 33.95 -22.23
C ASP A 165 -26.89 34.16 -23.40
N GLY A 166 -28.06 33.53 -23.30
CA GLY A 166 -29.08 33.49 -24.36
C GLY A 166 -28.79 32.58 -25.56
N LYS A 167 -27.72 31.77 -25.55
CA LYS A 167 -27.36 30.85 -26.66
C LYS A 167 -27.59 29.38 -26.30
N LEU A 168 -28.79 28.86 -26.59
CA LEU A 168 -29.21 27.49 -26.22
C LEU A 168 -28.40 26.37 -26.89
N ASN A 169 -27.81 26.64 -28.06
CA ASN A 169 -27.04 25.66 -28.82
C ASN A 169 -25.53 25.71 -28.55
N TYR A 170 -25.01 26.62 -27.73
CA TYR A 170 -23.58 26.66 -27.39
C TYR A 170 -23.33 26.05 -26.02
N VAL A 171 -22.46 25.05 -25.95
CA VAL A 171 -22.11 24.36 -24.71
C VAL A 171 -20.64 24.58 -24.42
N LEU A 172 -20.31 25.21 -23.29
CA LEU A 172 -18.92 25.33 -22.88
C LEU A 172 -18.38 23.95 -22.46
N VAL A 173 -17.26 23.53 -23.05
CA VAL A 173 -16.54 22.32 -22.66
C VAL A 173 -15.23 22.77 -22.04
N ASP A 174 -15.16 22.88 -20.71
CA ASP A 174 -13.98 23.44 -20.07
C ASP A 174 -13.19 22.48 -19.18
N LYS A 175 -11.86 22.69 -19.23
CA LYS A 175 -10.78 22.17 -18.39
C LYS A 175 -10.50 23.10 -17.18
N TYR A 176 -11.35 24.12 -16.96
CA TYR A 176 -11.20 25.19 -15.97
C TYR A 176 -12.53 25.68 -15.34
N ILE A 177 -13.57 24.86 -15.30
CA ILE A 177 -14.50 24.97 -14.15
C ILE A 177 -13.67 24.52 -12.93
N PRO A 178 -13.66 25.25 -11.79
CA PRO A 178 -12.69 25.07 -10.72
C PRO A 178 -12.43 23.63 -10.26
N SER A 179 -13.30 22.66 -10.51
CA SER A 179 -13.17 21.29 -10.03
C SER A 179 -11.97 20.47 -10.55
N ILE A 180 -11.68 20.45 -11.86
CA ILE A 180 -10.72 19.45 -12.39
C ILE A 180 -9.26 19.94 -12.34
N ASN A 181 -9.01 21.25 -12.40
CA ASN A 181 -7.67 21.80 -12.25
C ASN A 181 -7.26 22.08 -10.79
N ILE A 182 -8.20 21.96 -9.85
CA ILE A 182 -7.90 21.87 -8.42
C ILE A 182 -7.04 20.62 -8.20
N VAL A 183 -7.37 19.44 -8.72
CA VAL A 183 -6.56 18.23 -8.48
C VAL A 183 -5.10 18.33 -8.99
N SER A 184 -4.86 18.95 -10.15
CA SER A 184 -3.48 19.03 -10.70
C SER A 184 -2.62 20.12 -10.06
N LYS A 185 -3.19 21.27 -9.66
CA LYS A 185 -2.46 22.34 -8.96
C LYS A 185 -2.49 22.23 -7.44
N VAL A 186 -3.49 21.58 -6.84
CA VAL A 186 -3.54 21.28 -5.40
C VAL A 186 -2.57 20.15 -5.03
N SER A 187 -2.21 19.28 -5.98
CA SER A 187 -1.03 18.39 -5.80
C SER A 187 0.28 19.17 -5.56
N SER A 188 0.33 20.45 -5.93
CA SER A 188 1.46 21.35 -5.66
C SER A 188 1.20 22.44 -4.60
N VAL A 189 -0.06 22.62 -4.16
CA VAL A 189 -0.48 23.74 -3.30
C VAL A 189 -1.65 23.28 -2.41
N PHE A 190 -1.30 22.72 -1.26
CA PHE A 190 -1.94 22.91 0.06
C PHE A 190 -3.41 22.50 0.29
N THR A 191 -3.55 21.67 1.33
CA THR A 191 -4.68 21.50 2.24
C THR A 191 -5.04 22.81 2.96
N ASP A 192 -5.74 23.73 2.29
CA ASP A 192 -6.27 24.95 2.92
C ASP A 192 -7.80 24.95 2.80
N ASP A 193 -8.48 24.73 3.92
CA ASP A 193 -9.95 24.71 4.13
C ASP A 193 -10.66 25.91 3.47
N LYS A 194 -9.93 27.02 3.25
CA LYS A 194 -10.39 28.22 2.53
C LYS A 194 -10.93 27.97 1.12
N LEU A 195 -10.44 26.98 0.37
CA LEU A 195 -10.86 26.79 -1.03
C LEU A 195 -12.21 26.06 -1.13
N SER A 196 -12.46 25.12 -0.22
CA SER A 196 -13.76 24.49 0.00
C SER A 196 -14.78 25.53 0.43
N PHE A 197 -14.41 26.40 1.37
CA PHE A 197 -15.23 27.55 1.80
C PHE A 197 -15.53 28.56 0.67
N VAL A 198 -14.57 28.83 -0.24
CA VAL A 198 -14.81 29.67 -1.43
C VAL A 198 -15.78 29.02 -2.40
N THR A 199 -15.66 27.71 -2.63
CA THR A 199 -16.59 26.96 -3.51
C THR A 199 -17.98 26.87 -2.88
N TYR A 200 -18.06 26.70 -1.57
CA TYR A 200 -19.28 26.76 -0.77
C TYR A 200 -19.98 28.12 -0.88
N LYS A 201 -19.24 29.24 -0.80
CA LYS A 201 -19.79 30.59 -1.05
C LYS A 201 -20.27 30.80 -2.49
N MET A 202 -19.73 30.09 -3.48
CA MET A 202 -20.17 30.19 -4.87
C MET A 202 -21.53 29.54 -5.14
N ILE A 203 -21.95 28.57 -4.32
CA ILE A 203 -23.18 27.80 -4.54
C ILE A 203 -24.38 28.42 -3.80
N ASN A 204 -24.16 29.09 -2.66
CA ASN A 204 -25.23 29.51 -1.75
C ASN A 204 -25.65 31.00 -1.85
N GLY A 205 -25.28 31.70 -2.92
CA GLY A 205 -25.72 33.08 -3.18
C GLY A 205 -25.27 33.58 -4.55
N ASN A 206 -25.95 34.61 -5.10
CA ASN A 206 -25.56 35.30 -6.34
C ASN A 206 -24.04 35.40 -6.40
N VAL A 207 -23.42 34.83 -7.44
CA VAL A 207 -21.97 34.62 -7.48
C VAL A 207 -21.24 35.94 -7.36
N GLU A 208 -20.75 36.26 -6.16
CA GLU A 208 -19.92 37.43 -5.89
C GLU A 208 -18.45 36.99 -5.85
N LEU A 209 -17.73 37.16 -6.95
CA LEU A 209 -16.27 37.03 -6.92
C LEU A 209 -15.71 38.22 -6.13
N LEU A 210 -15.24 38.00 -4.90
CA LEU A 210 -14.48 39.02 -4.16
C LEU A 210 -13.18 39.31 -4.91
N SER A 211 -13.02 40.54 -5.38
CA SER A 211 -11.71 41.03 -5.85
C SER A 211 -10.79 41.19 -4.65
N SER A 212 -9.48 41.18 -4.89
CA SER A 212 -8.48 41.63 -3.89
C SER A 212 -8.83 42.99 -3.27
N ASP A 213 -9.74 43.72 -3.91
CA ASP A 213 -10.13 45.08 -3.60
C ASP A 213 -11.55 45.14 -3.00
N ASN A 214 -12.13 44.00 -2.55
CA ASN A 214 -13.47 43.88 -1.96
C ASN A 214 -14.66 44.40 -2.80
N LYS A 215 -14.47 44.70 -4.09
CA LYS A 215 -15.58 45.09 -4.96
C LYS A 215 -16.38 43.87 -5.39
N LYS A 216 -17.67 43.88 -5.04
CA LYS A 216 -18.69 42.91 -5.44
C LYS A 216 -18.86 42.92 -6.95
N GLN A 217 -18.74 41.76 -7.59
CA GLN A 217 -19.08 41.58 -9.00
C GLN A 217 -19.94 40.33 -9.16
N GLU A 218 -21.14 40.53 -9.66
CA GLU A 218 -22.10 39.50 -10.01
C GLU A 218 -21.61 38.73 -11.25
N VAL A 219 -21.58 37.40 -11.15
CA VAL A 219 -21.18 36.51 -12.23
C VAL A 219 -22.39 35.67 -12.65
N ILE A 220 -22.76 35.78 -13.93
CA ILE A 220 -23.84 34.97 -14.51
C ILE A 220 -23.30 33.56 -14.76
N LEU A 221 -23.87 32.56 -14.10
CA LEU A 221 -23.55 31.15 -14.33
C LEU A 221 -24.30 30.62 -15.55
N PRO A 222 -23.74 29.64 -16.30
CA PRO A 222 -24.50 28.90 -17.30
C PRO A 222 -25.72 28.24 -16.66
N LYS A 223 -26.82 28.08 -17.42
CA LYS A 223 -27.99 27.33 -16.92
C LYS A 223 -27.75 25.81 -16.92
N LEU A 224 -26.96 25.30 -17.87
CA LEU A 224 -26.68 23.88 -18.05
C LEU A 224 -25.18 23.63 -18.26
N ALA A 225 -24.69 22.48 -17.80
CA ALA A 225 -23.37 21.91 -18.12
C ALA A 225 -23.51 20.44 -18.50
N ILE A 226 -22.54 19.89 -19.25
CA ILE A 226 -22.45 18.45 -19.45
C ILE A 226 -21.80 17.83 -18.21
N SER A 227 -22.55 16.98 -17.51
CA SER A 227 -22.00 16.15 -16.45
C SER A 227 -21.18 15.01 -17.06
N LEU A 228 -19.93 14.89 -16.64
CA LEU A 228 -19.09 13.73 -16.98
C LEU A 228 -19.53 12.46 -16.23
N PHE A 229 -20.27 12.62 -15.14
CA PHE A 229 -20.81 11.52 -14.35
C PHE A 229 -22.02 10.90 -15.05
N GLU A 230 -22.91 11.73 -15.59
CA GLU A 230 -24.18 11.27 -16.18
C GLU A 230 -24.21 11.29 -17.71
N ASN A 231 -23.11 11.72 -18.35
CA ASN A 231 -22.96 11.89 -19.81
C ASN A 231 -24.14 12.62 -20.48
N LYS A 232 -24.72 13.62 -19.79
CA LYS A 232 -25.87 14.41 -20.26
C LYS A 232 -25.81 15.84 -19.75
N LEU A 233 -26.65 16.71 -20.31
CA LEU A 233 -26.84 18.08 -19.80
C LEU A 233 -27.56 18.04 -18.45
N VAL A 234 -26.96 18.66 -17.45
CA VAL A 234 -27.52 18.84 -16.10
C VAL A 234 -27.53 20.34 -15.76
N PRO A 235 -28.37 20.79 -14.82
CA PRO A 235 -28.23 22.12 -14.22
C PRO A 235 -26.78 22.39 -13.82
N TYR A 236 -26.27 23.59 -14.12
CA TYR A 236 -24.86 23.92 -13.84
C TYR A 236 -24.54 23.86 -12.34
N GLU A 237 -25.54 24.11 -11.49
CA GLU A 237 -25.45 23.98 -10.04
C GLU A 237 -25.24 22.51 -9.62
N ASP A 238 -26.03 21.58 -10.15
CA ASP A 238 -25.85 20.14 -9.93
C ASP A 238 -24.44 19.69 -10.36
N TYR A 239 -23.97 20.16 -11.53
CA TYR A 239 -22.62 19.88 -12.01
C TYR A 239 -21.55 20.36 -11.00
N LEU A 240 -21.68 21.56 -10.46
CA LEU A 240 -20.71 22.09 -9.49
C LEU A 240 -20.71 21.28 -8.19
N ILE A 241 -21.87 20.88 -7.71
CA ILE A 241 -22.02 20.12 -6.46
C ILE A 241 -21.46 18.70 -6.63
N ASP A 242 -21.83 18.01 -7.72
CA ASP A 242 -21.29 16.68 -8.03
C ASP A 242 -19.75 16.70 -8.04
N ASN A 243 -19.18 17.71 -8.69
CA ASN A 243 -17.74 17.89 -8.77
C ASN A 243 -17.11 18.25 -7.41
N LEU A 244 -17.78 19.05 -6.59
CA LEU A 244 -17.31 19.41 -5.25
C LEU A 244 -17.30 18.19 -4.34
N LEU A 245 -18.38 17.42 -4.31
CA LEU A 245 -18.49 16.18 -3.55
C LEU A 245 -17.43 15.19 -4.02
N TYR A 246 -17.28 14.99 -5.34
CA TYR A 246 -16.26 14.10 -5.89
C TYR A 246 -14.85 14.53 -5.47
N SER A 247 -14.54 15.83 -5.56
CA SER A 247 -13.24 16.37 -5.13
C SER A 247 -13.02 16.22 -3.62
N PHE A 248 -14.07 16.40 -2.82
CA PHE A 248 -14.02 16.20 -1.37
C PHE A 248 -13.64 14.76 -1.04
N VAL A 249 -14.32 13.76 -1.63
CA VAL A 249 -13.99 12.34 -1.42
C VAL A 249 -12.58 12.00 -1.93
N LEU A 250 -12.06 12.69 -2.96
CA LEU A 250 -10.68 12.48 -3.46
C LEU A 250 -9.58 13.12 -2.60
N THR A 251 -9.88 14.20 -1.90
CA THR A 251 -8.85 15.04 -1.25
C THR A 251 -8.83 14.93 0.27
N VAL A 252 -9.94 14.55 0.89
CA VAL A 252 -10.04 14.43 2.35
C VAL A 252 -9.90 12.95 2.74
N PRO A 253 -8.81 12.56 3.43
CA PRO A 253 -8.70 11.24 4.03
C PRO A 253 -9.87 11.00 4.98
N ASP A 254 -10.44 9.78 4.98
CA ASP A 254 -11.43 9.29 5.96
C ASP A 254 -11.22 9.82 7.38
N GLN A 255 -9.99 9.78 7.87
CA GLN A 255 -9.58 10.15 9.22
C GLN A 255 -9.72 11.63 9.54
N LEU A 256 -9.90 12.49 8.54
CA LEU A 256 -10.15 13.92 8.71
C LEU A 256 -11.62 14.28 8.51
N ILE A 257 -12.47 13.36 8.01
CA ILE A 257 -13.88 13.65 7.73
C ILE A 257 -14.70 13.77 9.03
N GLU A 258 -14.39 12.97 10.04
CA GLU A 258 -15.12 12.91 11.32
C GLU A 258 -15.09 14.26 12.09
N ASP A 259 -13.94 14.96 12.07
CA ASP A 259 -13.74 16.24 12.78
C ASP A 259 -13.92 17.49 11.90
N ASN A 260 -14.23 17.32 10.61
CA ASN A 260 -14.31 18.45 9.68
C ASN A 260 -15.67 19.16 9.76
N LEU A 261 -15.70 20.38 10.29
CA LEU A 261 -16.92 21.21 10.35
C LEU A 261 -17.48 21.56 8.96
N GLU A 262 -16.62 21.62 7.95
CA GLU A 262 -17.02 21.90 6.56
C GLU A 262 -17.72 20.70 5.92
N HIS A 263 -17.38 19.48 6.32
CA HIS A 263 -18.07 18.26 5.89
C HIS A 263 -19.57 18.29 6.26
N LYS A 264 -19.89 18.62 7.51
CA LYS A 264 -21.30 18.74 7.95
C LYS A 264 -22.06 19.81 7.17
N SER A 265 -21.38 20.90 6.83
CA SER A 265 -21.95 21.98 6.01
C SER A 265 -22.16 21.54 4.55
N LEU A 266 -21.25 20.74 4.00
CA LEU A 266 -21.36 20.16 2.66
C LEU A 266 -22.54 19.17 2.58
N LEU A 267 -22.69 18.26 3.55
CA LEU A 267 -23.82 17.33 3.59
C LEU A 267 -25.16 18.05 3.66
N LYS A 268 -25.28 19.06 4.51
CA LYS A 268 -26.50 19.89 4.59
C LYS A 268 -26.84 20.56 3.27
N LEU A 269 -25.84 20.94 2.49
CA LEU A 269 -26.04 21.51 1.16
C LEU A 269 -26.57 20.45 0.18
N THR A 270 -26.14 19.20 0.28
CA THR A 270 -26.67 18.11 -0.57
C THR A 270 -28.15 17.79 -0.30
N GLU A 271 -28.70 18.14 0.86
CA GLU A 271 -30.13 17.98 1.13
C GLU A 271 -31.01 18.83 0.18
N THR A 272 -30.48 19.98 -0.27
CA THR A 272 -31.16 20.88 -1.20
C THR A 272 -31.06 20.47 -2.67
N TYR A 273 -30.09 19.63 -3.05
CA TYR A 273 -29.81 19.29 -4.45
C TYR A 273 -29.96 17.79 -4.68
N LYS A 274 -30.75 17.41 -5.69
CA LYS A 274 -31.26 16.03 -5.86
C LYS A 274 -30.73 15.32 -7.10
N SER A 275 -29.59 15.74 -7.64
CA SER A 275 -28.94 14.94 -8.71
C SER A 275 -28.64 13.54 -8.16
N ARG A 276 -28.75 12.51 -9.00
CA ARG A 276 -28.49 11.13 -8.58
C ARG A 276 -27.02 10.96 -8.20
N THR A 277 -26.13 11.65 -8.91
CA THR A 277 -24.70 11.70 -8.62
C THR A 277 -24.43 12.31 -7.25
N SER A 278 -25.07 13.44 -6.94
CA SER A 278 -24.95 14.13 -5.65
C SER A 278 -25.44 13.27 -4.50
N LEU A 279 -26.60 12.61 -4.65
CA LEU A 279 -27.16 11.71 -3.64
C LEU A 279 -26.22 10.52 -3.37
N LEU A 280 -25.68 9.91 -4.43
CA LEU A 280 -24.70 8.83 -4.33
C LEU A 280 -23.44 9.27 -3.58
N LEU A 281 -22.81 10.37 -4.03
CA LEU A 281 -21.57 10.87 -3.43
C LEU A 281 -21.80 11.35 -1.98
N ALA A 282 -22.94 11.97 -1.69
CA ALA A 282 -23.32 12.38 -0.33
C ALA A 282 -23.48 11.17 0.60
N SER A 283 -24.24 10.14 0.18
CA SER A 283 -24.38 8.91 0.97
C SER A 283 -23.05 8.16 1.13
N LEU A 284 -22.15 8.26 0.15
CA LEU A 284 -20.81 7.71 0.27
C LEU A 284 -20.00 8.48 1.33
N ILE A 285 -20.03 9.80 1.30
CA ILE A 285 -19.39 10.66 2.31
C ILE A 285 -19.94 10.35 3.70
N GLU A 286 -21.26 10.27 3.86
CA GLU A 286 -21.92 9.90 5.13
C GLU A 286 -21.44 8.54 5.62
N PHE A 287 -21.43 7.52 4.75
CA PHE A 287 -20.97 6.18 5.09
C PHE A 287 -19.48 6.15 5.48
N ILE A 288 -18.61 6.89 4.78
CA ILE A 288 -17.19 7.00 5.15
C ILE A 288 -17.03 7.71 6.50
N SER A 289 -17.80 8.77 6.73
CA SER A 289 -17.75 9.55 7.97
C SER A 289 -18.31 8.80 9.18
N SER A 290 -19.27 7.90 8.96
CA SER A 290 -19.96 7.13 9.98
C SER A 290 -20.45 5.81 9.38
N PRO A 291 -19.64 4.73 9.46
CA PRO A 291 -19.92 3.46 8.79
C PRO A 291 -20.95 2.61 9.55
N THR A 292 -22.14 3.18 9.81
CA THR A 292 -23.28 2.45 10.39
C THR A 292 -23.97 1.61 9.32
N LYS A 293 -24.73 0.60 9.75
CA LYS A 293 -25.55 -0.22 8.83
C LYS A 293 -26.57 0.63 8.05
N GLU A 294 -27.17 1.62 8.72
CA GLU A 294 -28.11 2.57 8.11
C GLU A 294 -27.47 3.39 6.98
N ASN A 295 -26.28 3.97 7.21
CA ASN A 295 -25.59 4.76 6.19
C ASN A 295 -25.08 3.88 5.04
N GLU A 296 -24.66 2.65 5.35
CA GLU A 296 -24.33 1.66 4.32
C GLU A 296 -25.53 1.37 3.43
N ASP A 297 -26.68 1.04 4.02
CA ASP A 297 -27.91 0.70 3.29
C ASP A 297 -28.37 1.90 2.44
N LYS A 298 -28.33 3.12 2.98
CA LYS A 298 -28.59 4.36 2.24
C LYS A 298 -27.65 4.53 1.03
N PHE A 299 -26.37 4.26 1.21
CA PHE A 299 -25.40 4.28 0.11
C PHE A 299 -25.69 3.19 -0.92
N VAL A 300 -25.99 1.96 -0.50
CA VAL A 300 -26.32 0.83 -1.37
C VAL A 300 -27.56 1.14 -2.21
N ASP A 301 -28.59 1.71 -1.60
CA ASP A 301 -29.83 2.09 -2.29
C ASP A 301 -29.56 3.15 -3.35
N ASN A 302 -28.84 4.22 -2.99
CA ASN A 302 -28.46 5.27 -3.93
C ASN A 302 -27.57 4.75 -5.06
N TYR A 303 -26.64 3.84 -4.75
CA TYR A 303 -25.78 3.22 -5.74
C TYR A 303 -26.54 2.32 -6.70
N SER A 304 -27.48 1.52 -6.19
CA SER A 304 -28.37 0.68 -6.99
C SER A 304 -29.23 1.52 -7.93
N LEU A 305 -29.81 2.62 -7.43
CA LEU A 305 -30.56 3.57 -8.23
C LEU A 305 -29.66 4.22 -9.30
N TYR A 306 -28.42 4.56 -8.97
CA TYR A 306 -27.47 5.13 -9.90
C TYR A 306 -27.11 4.17 -11.04
N ILE A 307 -26.78 2.91 -10.70
CA ILE A 307 -26.46 1.83 -11.65
C ILE A 307 -27.61 1.61 -12.64
N ASN A 308 -28.85 1.59 -12.17
CA ASN A 308 -30.02 1.35 -13.04
C ASN A 308 -30.25 2.45 -14.10
N HIS A 309 -29.56 3.59 -13.97
CA HIS A 309 -29.79 4.77 -14.80
C HIS A 309 -28.55 5.30 -15.53
N CYS A 310 -27.36 4.79 -15.23
CA CYS A 310 -26.10 5.19 -15.84
C CYS A 310 -25.39 3.99 -16.44
N GLU A 311 -24.44 4.22 -17.35
CA GLU A 311 -23.52 3.16 -17.76
C GLU A 311 -22.71 2.68 -16.56
N LEU A 312 -22.73 1.38 -16.33
CA LEU A 312 -22.18 0.74 -15.14
C LEU A 312 -20.67 0.97 -14.96
N THR A 313 -19.95 1.08 -16.08
CA THR A 313 -18.54 1.47 -16.11
C THR A 313 -18.33 2.88 -15.53
N SER A 314 -19.23 3.82 -15.81
CA SER A 314 -19.20 5.19 -15.27
C SER A 314 -19.50 5.21 -13.77
N ALA A 315 -20.45 4.39 -13.32
CA ALA A 315 -20.77 4.23 -11.89
C ALA A 315 -19.60 3.67 -11.08
N LEU A 316 -18.94 2.63 -11.59
CA LEU A 316 -17.77 2.07 -10.95
C LEU A 316 -16.60 3.03 -10.96
N TYR A 317 -16.39 3.78 -12.04
CA TYR A 317 -15.31 4.77 -12.10
C TYR A 317 -15.52 5.89 -11.08
N LEU A 318 -16.76 6.41 -10.99
CA LEU A 318 -17.16 7.45 -10.06
C LEU A 318 -16.89 7.09 -8.59
N ILE A 319 -17.03 5.81 -8.25
CA ILE A 319 -16.86 5.37 -6.87
C ILE A 319 -15.47 4.80 -6.61
N SER A 320 -14.90 4.04 -7.54
CA SER A 320 -13.63 3.35 -7.33
C SER A 320 -12.44 4.30 -7.12
N GLU A 321 -12.38 5.43 -7.83
CA GLU A 321 -11.24 6.35 -7.71
C GLU A 321 -11.17 7.00 -6.31
N PRO A 322 -12.26 7.58 -5.77
CA PRO A 322 -12.25 8.11 -4.40
C PRO A 322 -12.09 7.03 -3.32
N LEU A 323 -12.74 5.89 -3.50
CA LEU A 323 -12.69 4.75 -2.56
C LEU A 323 -11.29 4.20 -2.34
N ILE A 324 -10.52 4.05 -3.41
CA ILE A 324 -9.15 3.51 -3.36
C ILE A 324 -8.20 4.47 -2.63
N ILE A 325 -8.50 5.77 -2.61
CA ILE A 325 -7.58 6.80 -2.15
C ILE A 325 -7.77 7.14 -0.67
N ASN A 326 -9.00 7.07 -0.14
CA ASN A 326 -9.34 7.68 1.15
C ASN A 326 -10.26 6.87 2.09
N CYS A 327 -10.67 5.63 1.78
CA CYS A 327 -11.56 4.87 2.68
C CYS A 327 -10.83 3.89 3.60
N LYS A 328 -11.35 3.70 4.83
CA LYS A 328 -10.98 2.59 5.72
C LYS A 328 -11.16 1.27 4.98
N LEU A 329 -10.25 0.31 5.21
CA LEU A 329 -10.19 -0.93 4.45
C LEU A 329 -11.49 -1.75 4.52
N ASP A 330 -12.10 -1.83 5.70
CA ASP A 330 -13.37 -2.56 5.89
C ASP A 330 -14.51 -1.93 5.09
N THR A 331 -14.62 -0.60 5.13
CA THR A 331 -15.58 0.19 4.35
C THR A 331 -15.37 -0.04 2.85
N LEU A 332 -14.12 -0.04 2.39
CA LEU A 332 -13.76 -0.27 0.99
C LEU A 332 -14.12 -1.69 0.53
N ASN A 333 -13.70 -2.71 1.29
CA ASN A 333 -14.01 -4.11 1.01
C ASN A 333 -15.52 -4.34 0.94
N ARG A 334 -16.28 -3.74 1.86
CA ARG A 334 -17.73 -3.84 1.91
C ARG A 334 -18.39 -3.22 0.68
N ILE A 335 -17.97 -2.01 0.27
CA ILE A 335 -18.52 -1.35 -0.94
C ILE A 335 -18.15 -2.10 -2.21
N LEU A 336 -16.92 -2.63 -2.30
CA LEU A 336 -16.52 -3.45 -3.45
C LEU A 336 -17.32 -4.74 -3.50
N SER A 337 -17.57 -5.38 -2.35
CA SER A 337 -18.39 -6.59 -2.27
C SER A 337 -19.83 -6.32 -2.72
N ILE A 338 -20.42 -5.21 -2.25
CA ILE A 338 -21.74 -4.73 -2.71
C ILE A 338 -21.72 -4.50 -4.22
N SER A 339 -20.74 -3.74 -4.72
CA SER A 339 -20.61 -3.40 -6.14
C SER A 339 -20.47 -4.63 -7.03
N MET A 340 -19.63 -5.58 -6.61
CA MET A 340 -19.43 -6.85 -7.29
C MET A 340 -20.69 -7.69 -7.28
N ARG A 341 -21.42 -7.75 -6.16
CA ARG A 341 -22.67 -8.50 -6.05
C ARG A 341 -23.72 -8.00 -7.03
N TYR A 342 -24.04 -6.71 -7.00
CA TYR A 342 -25.00 -6.10 -7.94
C TYR A 342 -24.56 -6.25 -9.40
N TYR A 343 -23.25 -6.17 -9.65
CA TYR A 343 -22.72 -6.33 -11.00
C TYR A 343 -22.82 -7.77 -11.50
N ILE A 344 -22.54 -8.79 -10.68
CA ILE A 344 -22.75 -10.19 -11.06
C ILE A 344 -24.23 -10.40 -11.38
N GLU A 345 -25.15 -9.86 -10.58
CA GLU A 345 -26.59 -9.94 -10.84
C GLU A 345 -27.01 -9.24 -12.15
N TYR A 346 -26.31 -8.17 -12.55
CA TYR A 346 -26.52 -7.43 -13.79
C TYR A 346 -25.83 -8.06 -15.02
N LEU A 347 -24.62 -8.61 -14.88
CA LEU A 347 -23.86 -9.29 -15.93
C LEU A 347 -24.57 -10.51 -16.46
N LEU A 348 -25.25 -11.24 -15.58
CA LEU A 348 -26.09 -12.36 -15.98
C LEU A 348 -27.23 -11.93 -16.94
N LYS A 349 -27.36 -10.62 -17.22
CA LYS A 349 -28.32 -10.03 -18.13
C LYS A 349 -27.69 -9.27 -19.32
N THR A 350 -26.35 -9.09 -19.40
CA THR A 350 -25.70 -8.24 -20.44
C THR A 350 -24.32 -8.74 -20.90
N ASP A 351 -23.87 -8.35 -22.11
CA ASP A 351 -22.58 -8.77 -22.74
C ASP A 351 -21.33 -8.00 -22.24
N GLY A 352 -21.40 -7.28 -21.11
CA GLY A 352 -20.39 -6.32 -20.64
C GLY A 352 -19.16 -6.88 -19.89
N PHE A 353 -18.89 -8.19 -19.95
CA PHE A 353 -17.95 -8.90 -19.06
C PHE A 353 -16.55 -8.24 -18.97
N TYR A 354 -15.96 -7.86 -20.11
CA TYR A 354 -14.54 -7.51 -20.14
C TYR A 354 -14.18 -6.17 -19.45
N ASP A 355 -15.00 -5.13 -19.66
CA ASP A 355 -14.66 -3.77 -19.20
C ASP A 355 -14.71 -3.66 -17.68
N PHE A 356 -15.63 -4.40 -17.05
CA PHE A 356 -15.70 -4.52 -15.59
C PHE A 356 -14.57 -5.31 -14.99
N PHE A 357 -14.27 -6.49 -15.53
CA PHE A 357 -13.23 -7.33 -14.96
C PHE A 357 -11.87 -6.65 -15.02
N THR A 358 -11.64 -5.83 -16.05
CA THR A 358 -10.49 -4.92 -16.10
C THR A 358 -10.57 -3.86 -15.00
N ALA A 359 -11.74 -3.24 -14.77
CA ALA A 359 -11.92 -2.28 -13.68
C ALA A 359 -11.70 -2.91 -12.29
N VAL A 360 -12.27 -4.09 -12.02
CA VAL A 360 -12.10 -4.85 -10.78
C VAL A 360 -10.66 -5.26 -10.60
N GLN A 361 -10.02 -5.85 -11.61
CA GLN A 361 -8.60 -6.22 -11.53
C GLN A 361 -7.71 -4.99 -11.27
N VAL A 362 -8.07 -3.83 -11.85
CA VAL A 362 -7.38 -2.57 -11.58
C VAL A 362 -7.62 -2.14 -10.12
N VAL A 363 -8.82 -2.30 -9.59
CA VAL A 363 -9.15 -2.01 -8.19
C VAL A 363 -8.44 -2.98 -7.23
N THR A 364 -8.56 -4.29 -7.42
CA THR A 364 -7.99 -5.34 -6.55
C THR A 364 -6.47 -5.33 -6.55
N ARG A 365 -5.81 -5.16 -7.71
CA ARG A 365 -4.35 -4.97 -7.77
C ARG A 365 -3.91 -3.72 -7.01
N ARG A 366 -4.73 -2.67 -6.94
CA ARG A 366 -4.43 -1.45 -6.17
C ARG A 366 -4.62 -1.62 -4.67
N LEU A 367 -5.46 -2.56 -4.24
CA LEU A 367 -5.56 -2.96 -2.84
C LEU A 367 -4.33 -3.72 -2.34
N SER A 368 -3.22 -3.79 -3.10
CA SER A 368 -1.98 -4.46 -2.69
C SER A 368 -2.18 -5.92 -2.29
N GLY A 369 -3.11 -6.61 -2.94
CA GLY A 369 -3.45 -7.99 -2.64
C GLY A 369 -4.33 -8.17 -1.40
N ARG A 370 -5.04 -7.15 -0.90
CA ARG A 370 -6.04 -7.36 0.17
C ARG A 370 -7.26 -8.11 -0.39
N ILE A 371 -7.83 -9.01 0.40
CA ILE A 371 -8.96 -9.86 0.00
C ILE A 371 -10.23 -9.00 0.04
N VAL A 372 -10.88 -8.84 -1.12
CA VAL A 372 -12.29 -8.44 -1.15
C VAL A 372 -13.07 -9.67 -0.70
N ASP A 373 -13.97 -9.53 0.28
CA ASP A 373 -14.79 -10.65 0.72
C ASP A 373 -15.80 -11.02 -0.39
N TYR A 374 -15.45 -12.04 -1.16
CA TYR A 374 -16.36 -12.58 -2.17
C TYR A 374 -17.20 -13.72 -1.62
N GLY A 375 -17.56 -13.75 -0.33
CA GLY A 375 -18.43 -14.76 0.27
C GLY A 375 -19.80 -14.89 -0.42
N PHE A 376 -20.20 -13.92 -1.26
CA PHE A 376 -21.37 -13.99 -2.12
C PHE A 376 -21.15 -14.79 -3.42
N ILE A 377 -19.91 -15.04 -3.84
CA ILE A 377 -19.57 -15.93 -4.94
C ILE A 377 -19.48 -17.34 -4.36
N ASN A 378 -20.46 -18.18 -4.64
CA ASN A 378 -20.41 -19.60 -4.40
C ASN A 378 -20.33 -20.37 -5.73
N GLU A 379 -20.30 -21.71 -5.66
CA GLU A 379 -20.22 -22.58 -6.83
C GLU A 379 -21.30 -22.29 -7.89
N VAL A 380 -22.51 -21.90 -7.45
CA VAL A 380 -23.62 -21.55 -8.36
C VAL A 380 -23.28 -20.28 -9.16
N GLN A 381 -22.75 -19.22 -8.52
CA GLN A 381 -22.34 -18.02 -9.25
C GLN A 381 -21.13 -18.30 -10.14
N VAL A 382 -20.15 -19.10 -9.69
CA VAL A 382 -19.00 -19.47 -10.54
C VAL A 382 -19.45 -20.18 -11.80
N ARG A 383 -20.38 -21.14 -11.70
CA ARG A 383 -20.95 -21.83 -12.86
C ARG A 383 -21.59 -20.85 -13.84
N LYS A 384 -22.43 -19.94 -13.34
CA LYS A 384 -23.06 -18.91 -14.17
C LYS A 384 -22.05 -17.95 -14.80
N LEU A 385 -20.96 -17.62 -14.11
CA LEU A 385 -19.87 -16.79 -14.64
C LEU A 385 -19.07 -17.52 -15.73
N ILE A 386 -18.85 -18.83 -15.60
CA ILE A 386 -18.26 -19.65 -16.66
C ILE A 386 -19.15 -19.62 -17.90
N GLU A 387 -20.46 -19.79 -17.74
CA GLU A 387 -21.44 -19.70 -18.85
C GLU A 387 -21.44 -18.30 -19.49
N ALA A 388 -21.53 -17.24 -18.69
CA ALA A 388 -21.56 -15.84 -19.16
C ALA A 388 -20.22 -15.37 -19.76
N SER A 389 -19.10 -16.05 -19.48
CA SER A 389 -17.79 -15.70 -20.04
C SER A 389 -17.71 -15.90 -21.55
N ASN A 390 -18.72 -16.55 -22.16
CA ASN A 390 -18.72 -17.07 -23.53
C ASN A 390 -17.48 -17.94 -23.81
N LEU A 391 -16.88 -18.50 -22.76
CA LEU A 391 -15.67 -19.31 -22.80
C LEU A 391 -14.49 -18.63 -23.50
N SER A 392 -14.44 -17.29 -23.56
CA SER A 392 -13.28 -16.63 -24.13
C SER A 392 -12.08 -16.76 -23.17
N ILE A 393 -10.90 -17.10 -23.69
CA ILE A 393 -9.66 -17.22 -22.90
C ILE A 393 -9.43 -15.98 -22.04
N ARG A 394 -9.72 -14.81 -22.62
CA ARG A 394 -9.58 -13.53 -21.95
C ARG A 394 -10.47 -13.48 -20.71
N ASN A 395 -11.76 -13.79 -20.85
CA ASN A 395 -12.71 -13.73 -19.75
C ASN A 395 -12.41 -14.80 -18.67
N ILE A 396 -12.09 -16.02 -19.09
CA ILE A 396 -11.69 -17.10 -18.17
C ILE A 396 -10.40 -16.76 -17.44
N SER A 397 -9.39 -16.20 -18.12
CA SER A 397 -8.15 -15.79 -17.46
C SER A 397 -8.40 -14.77 -16.35
N VAL A 398 -9.29 -13.80 -16.58
CA VAL A 398 -9.59 -12.80 -15.55
C VAL A 398 -10.45 -13.39 -14.43
N LEU A 399 -11.39 -14.30 -14.72
CA LEU A 399 -12.15 -15.01 -13.70
C LEU A 399 -11.25 -15.87 -12.80
N ILE A 400 -10.28 -16.58 -13.40
CA ILE A 400 -9.25 -17.33 -12.67
C ILE A 400 -8.45 -16.38 -11.78
N SER A 401 -7.94 -15.28 -12.33
CA SER A 401 -7.20 -14.28 -11.55
C SER A 401 -8.03 -13.72 -10.39
N LEU A 402 -9.33 -13.50 -10.58
CA LEU A 402 -10.23 -13.03 -9.52
C LEU A 402 -10.37 -14.05 -8.38
N LEU A 403 -10.67 -15.32 -8.71
CA LEU A 403 -10.85 -16.38 -7.70
C LEU A 403 -9.54 -16.69 -6.97
N ILE A 404 -8.42 -16.60 -7.68
CA ILE A 404 -7.07 -16.68 -7.14
C ILE A 404 -6.78 -15.51 -6.17
N GLU A 405 -7.10 -14.28 -6.55
CA GLU A 405 -6.88 -13.10 -5.72
C GLU A 405 -7.71 -13.17 -4.41
N ASN A 406 -8.90 -13.77 -4.50
CA ASN A 406 -9.81 -14.11 -3.41
C ASN A 406 -9.30 -15.27 -2.52
N ARG A 407 -8.37 -16.09 -3.01
CA ARG A 407 -7.85 -17.27 -2.31
C ARG A 407 -8.90 -18.29 -1.89
N ASN A 408 -10.03 -18.33 -2.57
CA ASN A 408 -11.02 -19.36 -2.35
C ASN A 408 -10.61 -20.60 -3.15
N ASP A 409 -9.73 -21.43 -2.56
CA ASP A 409 -9.20 -22.63 -3.19
C ASP A 409 -10.31 -23.57 -3.68
N GLN A 410 -11.39 -23.70 -2.90
CA GLN A 410 -12.56 -24.50 -3.29
C GLN A 410 -13.20 -23.98 -4.59
N LEU A 411 -13.36 -22.67 -4.75
CA LEU A 411 -13.91 -22.09 -5.97
C LEU A 411 -12.93 -22.13 -7.15
N VAL A 412 -11.63 -21.97 -6.90
CA VAL A 412 -10.61 -22.11 -7.96
C VAL A 412 -10.58 -23.55 -8.46
N LYS A 413 -10.56 -24.53 -7.54
CA LYS A 413 -10.69 -25.96 -7.85
C LYS A 413 -11.99 -26.23 -8.61
N PHE A 414 -13.13 -25.78 -8.10
CA PHE A 414 -14.42 -25.94 -8.75
C PHE A 414 -14.42 -25.34 -10.16
N LEU A 415 -13.83 -24.17 -10.35
CA LEU A 415 -13.69 -23.56 -11.66
C LEU A 415 -12.89 -24.47 -12.60
N PHE A 416 -11.70 -24.93 -12.20
CA PHE A 416 -10.89 -25.83 -13.03
C PHE A 416 -11.59 -27.16 -13.33
N GLU A 417 -12.32 -27.72 -12.37
CA GLU A 417 -13.08 -28.96 -12.56
C GLU A 417 -14.24 -28.82 -13.57
N ASN A 418 -14.80 -27.62 -13.69
CA ASN A 418 -15.95 -27.29 -14.55
C ASN A 418 -15.57 -26.52 -15.84
N LEU A 419 -14.29 -26.21 -16.07
CA LEU A 419 -13.85 -25.61 -17.33
C LEU A 419 -13.99 -26.63 -18.47
N PRO A 420 -14.54 -26.24 -19.64
CA PRO A 420 -14.57 -27.12 -20.80
C PRO A 420 -13.16 -27.32 -21.38
N PRO A 421 -12.95 -28.39 -22.18
CA PRO A 421 -11.69 -28.59 -22.88
C PRO A 421 -11.43 -27.46 -23.88
N TYR A 422 -10.27 -26.82 -23.77
CA TYR A 422 -9.81 -25.82 -24.73
C TYR A 422 -8.84 -26.43 -25.76
N PRO A 423 -8.80 -25.94 -27.02
CA PRO A 423 -7.71 -26.25 -27.93
C PRO A 423 -6.34 -25.90 -27.32
N ILE A 424 -5.30 -26.70 -27.56
CA ILE A 424 -3.94 -26.52 -27.01
C ILE A 424 -3.43 -25.08 -27.14
N ARG A 425 -3.57 -24.49 -28.33
CA ARG A 425 -3.15 -23.10 -28.60
C ARG A 425 -3.85 -22.05 -27.71
N ASN A 426 -5.05 -22.37 -27.24
CA ASN A 426 -5.81 -21.51 -26.34
C ASN A 426 -5.40 -21.74 -24.87
N LEU A 427 -4.99 -22.96 -24.52
CA LEU A 427 -4.41 -23.27 -23.20
C LEU A 427 -3.08 -22.56 -22.97
N ASP A 428 -2.19 -22.53 -23.96
CA ASP A 428 -0.92 -21.79 -23.84
C ASP A 428 -1.15 -20.31 -23.55
N LYS A 429 -2.15 -19.71 -24.22
CA LYS A 429 -2.53 -18.31 -24.01
C LYS A 429 -3.19 -18.09 -22.66
N LEU A 430 -4.05 -19.01 -22.23
CA LEU A 430 -4.67 -18.97 -20.91
C LEU A 430 -3.59 -19.02 -19.84
N HIS A 431 -2.71 -20.02 -19.94
CA HIS A 431 -1.56 -20.21 -19.09
C HIS A 431 -0.65 -18.98 -19.03
N LEU A 432 -0.23 -18.44 -20.18
CA LEU A 432 0.63 -17.25 -20.23
C LEU A 432 -0.05 -16.02 -19.57
N SER A 433 -1.38 -15.93 -19.66
CA SER A 433 -2.16 -14.84 -19.08
C SER A 433 -2.23 -14.95 -17.55
N ILE A 434 -2.38 -16.16 -17.01
CA ILE A 434 -2.46 -16.40 -15.56
C ILE A 434 -1.09 -16.58 -14.89
N LYS A 435 -0.03 -16.93 -15.63
CA LYS A 435 1.34 -17.17 -15.10
C LYS A 435 1.90 -16.01 -14.29
N LYS A 436 1.64 -14.76 -14.73
CA LYS A 436 2.09 -13.57 -13.99
C LYS A 436 1.40 -13.42 -12.64
N ASP A 437 0.11 -13.75 -12.61
CA ASP A 437 -0.68 -13.70 -11.38
C ASP A 437 -0.28 -14.86 -10.45
N PHE A 438 -0.03 -16.05 -10.99
CA PHE A 438 0.54 -17.19 -10.27
C PHE A 438 1.89 -16.89 -9.58
N ILE A 439 2.82 -16.24 -10.26
CA ILE A 439 4.11 -15.84 -9.67
C ILE A 439 3.91 -14.81 -8.54
N ALA A 440 2.90 -13.95 -8.64
CA ALA A 440 2.59 -12.96 -7.60
C ALA A 440 2.01 -13.59 -6.32
N LEU A 441 1.58 -14.85 -6.36
CA LEU A 441 0.95 -15.54 -5.22
C LEU A 441 1.93 -16.19 -4.25
N GLY A 442 3.20 -16.34 -4.63
CA GLY A 442 4.21 -17.01 -3.80
C GLY A 442 3.79 -18.45 -3.47
N VAL A 443 3.63 -18.77 -2.18
CA VAL A 443 3.36 -20.13 -1.67
C VAL A 443 2.09 -20.77 -2.23
N PHE A 444 1.08 -19.99 -2.60
CA PHE A 444 -0.16 -20.53 -3.19
C PHE A 444 0.01 -20.97 -4.66
N PHE A 445 1.16 -20.69 -5.26
CA PHE A 445 1.50 -21.12 -6.62
C PHE A 445 1.30 -22.62 -6.80
N GLU A 446 1.82 -23.44 -5.88
CA GLU A 446 1.80 -24.91 -6.03
C GLU A 446 0.39 -25.48 -5.91
N GLN A 447 -0.41 -24.97 -4.96
CA GLN A 447 -1.81 -25.39 -4.80
C GLN A 447 -2.60 -25.13 -6.09
N TYR A 448 -2.50 -23.92 -6.65
CA TYR A 448 -3.21 -23.61 -7.89
C TYR A 448 -2.60 -24.27 -9.13
N ASN A 449 -1.28 -24.47 -9.15
CA ASN A 449 -0.62 -25.24 -10.20
C ASN A 449 -1.10 -26.70 -10.18
N SER A 450 -1.35 -27.29 -9.01
CA SER A 450 -1.92 -28.64 -8.91
C SER A 450 -3.33 -28.73 -9.52
N HIS A 451 -4.19 -27.70 -9.33
CA HIS A 451 -5.50 -27.66 -9.98
C HIS A 451 -5.38 -27.51 -11.51
N TRP A 452 -4.41 -26.73 -11.97
CA TRP A 452 -4.08 -26.59 -13.39
C TRP A 452 -3.58 -27.92 -13.99
N GLU A 453 -2.67 -28.61 -13.32
CA GLU A 453 -2.15 -29.93 -13.71
C GLU A 453 -3.25 -30.99 -13.73
N ASN A 454 -4.12 -31.01 -12.72
CA ASN A 454 -5.29 -31.88 -12.69
C ASN A 454 -6.24 -31.61 -13.86
N TYR A 455 -6.48 -30.35 -14.21
CA TYR A 455 -7.27 -29.97 -15.38
C TYR A 455 -6.62 -30.46 -16.69
N LEU A 456 -5.30 -30.31 -16.84
CA LEU A 456 -4.57 -30.79 -18.03
C LEU A 456 -4.63 -32.32 -18.14
N SER A 457 -4.39 -33.02 -17.04
CA SER A 457 -4.45 -34.48 -16.96
C SER A 457 -5.86 -35.00 -17.30
N LYS A 458 -6.91 -34.39 -16.73
CA LYS A 458 -8.31 -34.74 -16.99
C LYS A 458 -8.69 -34.60 -18.47
N ASN A 459 -8.05 -33.68 -19.19
CA ASN A 459 -8.33 -33.41 -20.60
C ASN A 459 -7.25 -33.99 -21.56
N HIS A 460 -6.39 -34.88 -21.07
CA HIS A 460 -5.37 -35.59 -21.85
C HIS A 460 -4.37 -34.67 -22.59
N PHE A 461 -3.96 -33.56 -21.97
CA PHE A 461 -2.89 -32.71 -22.50
C PHE A 461 -1.53 -33.10 -21.92
N GLU A 462 -0.59 -33.49 -22.78
CA GLU A 462 0.83 -33.62 -22.40
C GLU A 462 1.46 -32.23 -22.27
N VAL A 463 2.01 -31.91 -21.09
CA VAL A 463 2.71 -30.65 -20.86
C VAL A 463 4.21 -30.87 -20.87
N GLN A 464 4.93 -30.13 -21.71
CA GLN A 464 6.37 -29.96 -21.56
C GLN A 464 6.62 -29.04 -20.36
N HIS A 465 7.25 -29.58 -19.31
CA HIS A 465 7.54 -28.88 -18.05
C HIS A 465 8.64 -27.80 -18.21
N ASP A 466 8.32 -26.67 -18.86
CA ASP A 466 9.20 -25.48 -18.86
C ASP A 466 8.83 -24.50 -17.71
N PHE A 467 8.48 -25.05 -16.55
CA PHE A 467 8.15 -24.26 -15.35
C PHE A 467 9.35 -23.91 -14.48
N HIS A 468 10.54 -24.43 -14.78
CA HIS A 468 11.76 -23.93 -14.15
C HIS A 468 11.98 -22.48 -14.57
N ILE A 469 11.70 -21.53 -13.67
CA ILE A 469 12.29 -20.20 -13.77
C ILE A 469 13.80 -20.45 -13.79
N ASN A 470 14.41 -20.27 -14.96
CA ASN A 470 15.82 -20.53 -15.25
C ASN A 470 16.68 -20.51 -13.98
N GLN A 471 17.17 -21.69 -13.55
CA GLN A 471 18.12 -21.83 -12.45
C GLN A 471 19.32 -20.94 -12.78
N TYR A 472 19.36 -19.73 -12.22
CA TYR A 472 20.44 -18.76 -12.46
C TYR A 472 21.77 -19.16 -11.78
N ALA A 473 21.95 -20.44 -11.44
CA ALA A 473 23.11 -20.94 -10.71
C ALA A 473 23.69 -22.26 -11.23
N SER A 474 23.15 -22.87 -12.30
CA SER A 474 23.70 -24.12 -12.83
C SER A 474 23.84 -24.05 -14.35
N ASN A 475 25.10 -24.18 -14.80
CA ASN A 475 25.49 -24.70 -16.11
C ASN A 475 25.91 -23.74 -17.24
N VAL A 476 26.45 -22.56 -16.94
CA VAL A 476 27.39 -21.93 -17.89
C VAL A 476 28.60 -21.44 -17.11
N GLU A 477 29.76 -22.08 -17.27
CA GLU A 477 31.06 -21.60 -16.80
C GLU A 477 31.71 -20.72 -17.90
N PRO A 478 31.53 -19.39 -17.92
CA PRO A 478 32.59 -18.52 -18.40
C PRO A 478 33.75 -18.59 -17.40
N SER A 479 35.00 -18.46 -17.86
CA SER A 479 36.15 -18.49 -16.94
C SER A 479 35.96 -17.45 -15.84
N GLU A 480 36.10 -17.88 -14.57
CA GLU A 480 35.84 -17.05 -13.39
C GLU A 480 36.63 -15.73 -13.43
N LEU A 481 37.79 -15.73 -14.10
CA LEU A 481 38.63 -14.56 -14.33
C LEU A 481 38.04 -13.54 -15.31
N GLU A 482 37.54 -13.95 -16.47
CA GLU A 482 36.95 -13.02 -17.46
C GLU A 482 35.67 -12.36 -16.92
N LEU A 483 34.85 -13.12 -16.17
CA LEU A 483 33.67 -12.58 -15.54
C LEU A 483 34.07 -11.58 -14.43
N ARG A 484 35.05 -11.93 -13.58
CA ARG A 484 35.59 -11.02 -12.56
C ARG A 484 36.17 -9.76 -13.17
N GLU A 485 36.94 -9.83 -14.26
CA GLU A 485 37.53 -8.64 -14.90
C GLU A 485 36.46 -7.74 -15.54
N LYS A 486 35.52 -8.32 -16.29
CA LYS A 486 34.44 -7.55 -16.95
C LYS A 486 33.51 -6.92 -15.91
N VAL A 487 33.28 -7.58 -14.78
CA VAL A 487 32.49 -7.04 -13.67
C VAL A 487 33.28 -6.00 -12.87
N LEU A 488 34.57 -6.20 -12.57
CA LEU A 488 35.46 -5.19 -11.97
C LEU A 488 35.54 -3.93 -12.83
N LEU A 489 35.62 -4.07 -14.16
CA LEU A 489 35.61 -2.93 -15.07
C LEU A 489 34.25 -2.22 -15.05
N THR A 490 33.15 -2.97 -14.96
CA THR A 490 31.79 -2.43 -14.82
C THR A 490 31.61 -1.75 -13.46
N ARG A 491 32.19 -2.28 -12.38
CA ARG A 491 32.22 -1.70 -11.03
C ARG A 491 33.02 -0.41 -11.01
N LYS A 492 34.24 -0.40 -11.56
CA LYS A 492 35.05 0.84 -11.69
C LYS A 492 34.32 1.90 -12.51
N LYS A 493 33.64 1.52 -13.60
CA LYS A 493 32.80 2.45 -14.37
C LYS A 493 31.62 2.96 -13.53
N LYS A 494 30.80 2.07 -12.93
CA LYS A 494 29.65 2.43 -12.10
C LYS A 494 30.03 3.26 -10.87
N GLN A 495 31.11 2.91 -10.18
CA GLN A 495 31.63 3.67 -9.04
C GLN A 495 32.09 5.06 -9.48
N LYS A 496 32.84 5.16 -10.59
CA LYS A 496 33.21 6.45 -11.20
C LYS A 496 31.98 7.30 -11.54
N PHE A 497 30.88 6.68 -11.99
CA PHE A 497 29.60 7.36 -12.25
C PHE A 497 28.88 7.80 -10.97
N LEU A 498 28.83 6.98 -9.93
CA LEU A 498 28.17 7.32 -8.67
C LEU A 498 28.93 8.42 -7.90
N THR A 499 30.25 8.45 -8.04
CA THR A 499 31.11 9.51 -7.49
C THR A 499 31.21 10.74 -8.38
N SER A 500 30.67 10.70 -9.61
CA SER A 500 30.65 11.86 -10.52
C SER A 500 29.79 12.98 -9.92
N LYS A 501 30.25 14.23 -9.93
CA LYS A 501 29.43 15.38 -9.53
C LYS A 501 28.38 15.77 -10.57
N ASP A 502 28.40 15.14 -11.75
CA ASP A 502 27.56 15.51 -12.89
C ASP A 502 26.22 14.77 -12.85
N ASP A 503 25.11 15.51 -12.73
CA ASP A 503 23.76 14.94 -12.63
C ASP A 503 23.15 14.57 -13.99
N GLU A 504 23.62 15.19 -15.09
CA GLU A 504 23.18 14.83 -16.45
C GLU A 504 23.59 13.41 -16.82
N ILE A 505 24.75 12.96 -16.35
CA ILE A 505 25.27 11.62 -16.60
C ILE A 505 24.42 10.55 -15.89
N LEU A 506 23.85 10.84 -14.72
CA LEU A 506 22.98 9.88 -14.00
C LEU A 506 21.70 9.57 -14.79
N LEU A 507 21.14 10.55 -15.50
CA LEU A 507 19.91 10.38 -16.27
C LEU A 507 20.08 9.42 -17.46
N ASP A 508 21.29 9.32 -18.02
CA ASP A 508 21.60 8.56 -19.24
C ASP A 508 22.13 7.13 -18.98
N THR A 509 22.09 6.66 -17.73
CA THR A 509 22.69 5.37 -17.32
C THR A 509 21.70 4.19 -17.26
N TYR A 510 22.23 2.95 -17.36
CA TYR A 510 21.53 1.66 -17.22
C TYR A 510 21.24 1.25 -15.76
N ILE A 511 20.84 2.19 -14.89
CA ILE A 511 20.32 1.89 -13.55
C ILE A 511 18.81 2.16 -13.52
N SER A 512 18.08 1.47 -12.66
CA SER A 512 16.61 1.60 -12.59
C SER A 512 16.18 3.04 -12.27
N ASP A 513 15.00 3.46 -12.72
CA ASP A 513 14.46 4.81 -12.45
C ASP A 513 14.34 5.09 -10.95
N TYR A 514 14.06 4.06 -10.14
CA TYR A 514 14.07 4.17 -8.68
C TYR A 514 15.48 4.44 -8.13
N GLN A 515 16.50 3.73 -8.62
CA GLN A 515 17.89 4.02 -8.23
C GLN A 515 18.33 5.43 -8.65
N LYS A 516 17.94 5.89 -9.85
CA LYS A 516 18.18 7.28 -10.29
C LYS A 516 17.48 8.28 -9.37
N PHE A 517 16.21 8.04 -9.05
CA PHE A 517 15.41 8.86 -8.13
C PHE A 517 16.09 8.97 -6.77
N VAL A 518 16.48 7.84 -6.16
CA VAL A 518 17.16 7.82 -4.85
C VAL A 518 18.51 8.53 -4.92
N LEU A 519 19.31 8.32 -5.97
CA LEU A 519 20.62 8.97 -6.13
C LEU A 519 20.52 10.49 -6.34
N LEU A 520 19.52 10.95 -7.09
CA LEU A 520 19.31 12.38 -7.31
C LEU A 520 18.78 13.06 -6.04
N LEU A 521 17.94 12.37 -5.26
CA LEU A 521 17.57 12.82 -3.91
C LEU A 521 18.80 12.88 -2.98
N GLN A 522 19.68 11.88 -3.03
CA GLN A 522 20.95 11.86 -2.26
C GLN A 522 21.84 13.07 -2.53
N ARG A 523 21.79 13.61 -3.75
CA ARG A 523 22.58 14.77 -4.16
C ARG A 523 21.88 16.10 -3.90
N GLY A 524 20.69 16.09 -3.30
CA GLY A 524 19.86 17.27 -3.13
C GLY A 524 19.24 17.78 -4.44
N ASN A 525 19.38 17.05 -5.56
CA ASN A 525 18.80 17.41 -6.84
C ASN A 525 17.35 16.92 -6.92
N ILE A 526 16.49 17.58 -6.16
CA ILE A 526 15.04 17.27 -6.10
C ILE A 526 14.44 17.34 -7.51
N ASN A 527 14.79 18.34 -8.31
CA ASN A 527 14.27 18.50 -9.68
C ASN A 527 14.70 17.36 -10.61
N GLY A 528 15.96 16.92 -10.53
CA GLY A 528 16.49 15.77 -11.25
C GLY A 528 15.81 14.47 -10.80
N ALA A 529 15.62 14.27 -9.50
CA ALA A 529 14.89 13.12 -8.98
C ALA A 529 13.46 13.10 -9.52
N VAL A 530 12.77 14.23 -9.47
CA VAL A 530 11.44 14.47 -10.04
C VAL A 530 11.40 14.21 -11.56
N LEU A 531 12.48 14.49 -12.30
CA LEU A 531 12.60 14.19 -13.73
C LEU A 531 12.86 12.69 -14.01
N ALA A 532 13.80 12.06 -13.29
CA ALA A 532 14.08 10.63 -13.34
C ALA A 532 12.87 9.78 -12.96
N ASN A 533 11.98 10.36 -12.14
CA ASN A 533 10.69 9.79 -11.73
C ASN A 533 9.64 9.72 -12.87
N GLY A 534 9.99 10.14 -14.10
CA GLY A 534 9.14 9.93 -15.28
C GLY A 534 8.01 10.96 -15.47
N ILE A 535 8.12 12.17 -14.92
CA ILE A 535 7.09 13.23 -15.05
C ILE A 535 6.85 13.66 -16.52
N LYS A 536 7.68 13.21 -17.48
CA LYS A 536 7.53 13.59 -18.90
C LYS A 536 6.63 12.69 -19.75
N THR A 537 6.10 11.56 -19.27
CA THR A 537 5.21 10.71 -20.10
C THR A 537 3.78 10.63 -19.57
N LYS A 538 2.91 11.43 -20.21
CA LYS A 538 1.46 11.59 -20.03
C LYS A 538 0.58 10.33 -20.24
N LYS A 539 1.03 9.10 -19.95
CA LYS A 539 0.20 7.91 -20.21
C LYS A 539 0.38 6.82 -19.16
N SER A 540 -0.41 6.90 -18.09
CA SER A 540 -1.16 5.78 -17.48
C SER A 540 -1.53 6.10 -16.02
N PHE A 541 -2.73 5.69 -15.60
CA PHE A 541 -3.28 5.93 -14.27
C PHE A 541 -2.46 5.26 -13.14
N SER A 542 -1.68 4.21 -13.45
CA SER A 542 -0.76 3.55 -12.50
C SER A 542 0.34 4.48 -11.95
N LEU A 543 0.57 5.63 -12.60
CA LEU A 543 1.51 6.65 -12.15
C LEU A 543 0.95 7.50 -11.00
N TYR A 544 -0.36 7.68 -10.84
CA TYR A 544 -0.93 8.65 -9.89
C TYR A 544 -0.83 8.22 -8.41
N SER A 545 -1.03 6.94 -8.07
CA SER A 545 -0.84 6.44 -6.69
C SER A 545 0.64 6.33 -6.31
N ASN A 546 1.48 5.90 -7.26
CA ASN A 546 2.93 6.03 -7.16
C ASN A 546 3.33 7.50 -7.00
N GLN A 547 2.66 8.45 -7.64
CA GLN A 547 2.90 9.89 -7.50
C GLN A 547 2.43 10.43 -6.15
N LYS A 548 1.27 10.03 -5.61
CA LYS A 548 0.80 10.42 -4.26
C LYS A 548 1.75 9.88 -3.19
N SER A 549 2.02 8.58 -3.21
CA SER A 549 3.03 7.97 -2.32
C SER A 549 4.40 8.64 -2.46
N ARG A 550 4.85 8.97 -3.69
CA ARG A 550 6.11 9.70 -3.89
C ARG A 550 6.05 11.16 -3.46
N ALA A 551 4.91 11.85 -3.59
CA ALA A 551 4.71 13.21 -3.11
C ALA A 551 4.70 13.25 -1.58
N ASP A 552 4.02 12.30 -0.94
CA ASP A 552 4.04 12.10 0.51
C ASP A 552 5.46 11.73 0.98
N THR A 553 6.20 10.95 0.20
CA THR A 553 7.63 10.66 0.44
C THR A 553 8.43 11.96 0.44
N ILE A 554 8.27 12.77 -0.61
CA ILE A 554 8.97 14.05 -0.76
C ILE A 554 8.59 15.02 0.35
N ARG A 555 7.31 15.09 0.73
CA ARG A 555 6.83 15.92 1.85
C ARG A 555 7.45 15.46 3.16
N HIS A 556 7.39 14.16 3.44
CA HIS A 556 7.98 13.56 4.62
C HIS A 556 9.48 13.89 4.71
N ILE A 557 10.22 13.69 3.62
CA ILE A 557 11.64 14.03 3.50
C ILE A 557 11.86 15.53 3.74
N SER A 558 11.10 16.39 3.06
CA SER A 558 11.21 17.84 3.13
C SER A 558 10.97 18.36 4.55
N THR A 559 9.92 17.88 5.21
CA THR A 559 9.62 18.23 6.60
C THR A 559 10.70 17.72 7.55
N SER A 560 11.18 16.48 7.36
CA SER A 560 12.30 15.93 8.16
C SER A 560 13.57 16.78 8.02
N ASN A 561 13.87 17.23 6.80
CA ASN A 561 15.01 18.13 6.55
C ASN A 561 14.83 19.50 7.21
N LYS A 562 13.60 20.04 7.24
CA LYS A 562 13.32 21.30 7.95
C LYS A 562 13.53 21.18 9.46
N ILE A 563 13.06 20.09 10.07
CA ILE A 563 13.28 19.80 11.50
C ILE A 563 14.79 19.80 11.80
N LEU A 564 15.55 19.12 10.95
CA LEU A 564 17.00 19.06 11.10
C LEU A 564 17.66 20.44 10.99
N LEU A 565 17.41 21.17 9.89
CA LEU A 565 18.04 22.46 9.64
C LEU A 565 17.68 23.51 10.71
N ALA A 566 16.45 23.46 11.24
CA ALA A 566 16.01 24.35 12.30
C ALA A 566 16.70 24.11 13.64
N THR A 567 17.37 22.97 13.81
CA THR A 567 17.95 22.54 15.08
C THR A 567 19.47 22.38 15.03
N GLU A 568 20.14 22.74 13.94
CA GLU A 568 21.60 22.71 13.86
C GLU A 568 22.24 23.64 14.90
N ASN A 569 23.19 23.11 15.67
CA ASN A 569 23.98 23.85 16.66
C ASN A 569 25.48 23.75 16.31
N GLU A 570 26.24 24.82 16.54
CA GLU A 570 27.69 24.93 16.27
C GLU A 570 28.57 24.38 17.42
N SER A 571 27.99 23.63 18.36
CA SER A 571 28.69 23.09 19.53
C SER A 571 29.83 22.13 19.18
N THR A 572 30.92 22.19 19.95
CA THR A 572 32.05 21.24 19.87
C THR A 572 31.58 19.81 20.12
N LYS A 573 31.87 18.92 19.17
CA LYS A 573 31.24 17.60 19.07
C LYS A 573 31.77 16.58 20.08
N GLN A 574 30.85 15.81 20.66
CA GLN A 574 31.18 14.68 21.53
C GLN A 574 31.78 13.49 20.76
N ASP A 575 32.42 12.58 21.50
CA ASP A 575 32.96 11.30 20.98
C ASP A 575 31.88 10.26 20.65
N THR A 576 30.62 10.55 20.97
CA THR A 576 29.48 9.69 20.66
C THR A 576 28.83 10.07 19.34
N ILE A 577 28.60 9.07 18.48
CA ILE A 577 27.98 9.20 17.16
C ILE A 577 26.79 8.25 17.07
N ILE A 578 25.61 8.78 16.76
CA ILE A 578 24.42 8.00 16.46
C ILE A 578 24.38 7.70 14.96
N ILE A 579 24.17 6.44 14.61
CA ILE A 579 24.08 5.94 13.23
C ILE A 579 22.68 5.36 13.00
N ASP A 580 21.86 6.03 12.19
CA ASP A 580 20.57 5.49 11.73
C ASP A 580 20.78 4.43 10.65
N ILE A 581 20.32 3.20 10.95
CA ILE A 581 20.42 2.04 10.08
C ILE A 581 19.08 1.62 9.47
N SER A 582 18.07 2.50 9.48
CA SER A 582 16.73 2.16 8.98
C SER A 582 16.67 1.92 7.46
N LEU A 583 17.77 2.16 6.72
CA LEU A 583 17.97 1.88 5.28
C LEU A 583 16.75 2.16 4.38
N GLY A 584 16.05 3.27 4.64
CA GLY A 584 14.91 3.75 3.83
C GLY A 584 13.53 3.37 4.38
N CYS A 585 13.45 2.61 5.48
CA CYS A 585 12.20 2.40 6.21
C CYS A 585 11.75 3.70 6.85
N MET A 586 10.77 4.38 6.22
CA MET A 586 10.22 5.64 6.73
C MET A 586 9.63 5.47 8.12
N ASN A 587 8.92 4.37 8.39
CA ASN A 587 8.33 4.10 9.69
C ASN A 587 9.34 4.19 10.85
N SER A 588 10.51 3.56 10.70
CA SER A 588 11.58 3.63 11.70
C SER A 588 12.24 5.01 11.73
N LYS A 589 12.50 5.61 10.56
CA LYS A 589 13.10 6.95 10.47
C LYS A 589 12.25 8.01 11.15
N THR A 590 10.94 8.00 10.96
CA THR A 590 10.03 9.01 11.52
C THR A 590 10.03 9.02 13.04
N GLN A 591 10.06 7.86 13.67
CA GLN A 591 10.13 7.77 15.14
C GLN A 591 11.42 8.39 15.66
N PHE A 592 12.51 8.18 14.94
CA PHE A 592 13.82 8.67 15.33
C PHE A 592 14.05 10.15 14.97
N PHE A 593 13.57 10.64 13.83
CA PHE A 593 13.72 12.04 13.38
C PHE A 593 13.01 13.03 14.31
N ALA A 594 11.97 12.58 15.03
CA ALA A 594 11.35 13.38 16.08
C ALA A 594 12.36 13.76 17.19
N LEU A 595 13.44 13.00 17.39
CA LEU A 595 14.44 13.22 18.44
C LEU A 595 15.56 14.19 18.05
N PHE A 596 15.62 14.63 16.79
CA PHE A 596 16.70 15.50 16.31
C PHE A 596 16.91 16.81 17.08
N PRO A 597 15.86 17.53 17.52
CA PRO A 597 16.05 18.73 18.34
C PRO A 597 16.88 18.44 19.60
N TRP A 598 16.57 17.34 20.30
CA TRP A 598 17.28 16.94 21.52
C TRP A 598 18.69 16.40 21.24
N ILE A 599 18.88 15.65 20.14
CA ILE A 599 20.20 15.16 19.72
C ILE A 599 21.14 16.34 19.45
N ASN A 600 20.66 17.34 18.72
CA ASN A 600 21.44 18.53 18.39
C ASN A 600 21.69 19.42 19.62
N ALA A 601 20.69 19.63 20.48
CA ALA A 601 20.86 20.35 21.75
C ALA A 601 21.91 19.68 22.66
N SER A 602 22.05 18.36 22.56
CA SER A 602 23.03 17.57 23.33
C SER A 602 24.43 17.51 22.69
N SER A 603 24.68 18.22 21.58
CA SER A 603 25.98 18.22 20.88
C SER A 603 26.45 16.83 20.38
N ILE A 604 25.50 15.91 20.14
CA ILE A 604 25.78 14.54 19.71
C ILE A 604 25.84 14.47 18.19
N GLN A 605 26.83 13.74 17.67
CA GLN A 605 26.95 13.58 16.23
C GLN A 605 25.91 12.59 15.70
N PHE A 606 25.38 12.86 14.51
CA PHE A 606 24.42 12.01 13.85
C PHE A 606 24.81 11.76 12.38
N THR A 607 24.62 10.52 11.92
CA THR A 607 24.73 10.15 10.50
C THR A 607 23.72 9.05 10.16
N SER A 608 23.35 8.92 8.88
CA SER A 608 22.46 7.87 8.38
C SER A 608 23.16 7.05 7.31
N LEU A 609 22.95 5.73 7.33
CA LEU A 609 23.53 4.83 6.34
C LEU A 609 23.00 5.04 4.92
N LEU A 610 21.80 5.61 4.73
CA LEU A 610 21.28 5.99 3.43
C LEU A 610 21.17 7.50 3.28
N ASN A 611 22.06 8.07 2.46
CA ASN A 611 22.21 9.51 2.25
C ASN A 611 21.03 10.19 1.54
N ALA A 612 19.97 9.45 1.14
CA ALA A 612 18.85 10.01 0.36
C ALA A 612 18.04 11.04 1.15
N PHE A 613 18.26 11.01 2.46
CA PHE A 613 17.92 12.02 3.44
C PHE A 613 19.25 12.67 3.76
N SER A 614 19.71 13.61 2.93
CA SER A 614 21.02 14.24 3.02
C SER A 614 21.09 15.07 4.31
N ILE A 615 21.34 14.39 5.41
CA ILE A 615 21.54 14.96 6.72
C ILE A 615 23.06 14.97 6.90
N LYS A 616 23.67 16.09 6.53
CA LYS A 616 25.05 16.35 6.92
C LYS A 616 25.02 17.41 8.00
N THR A 617 25.31 17.05 9.25
CA THR A 617 25.77 18.06 10.22
C THR A 617 27.00 18.74 9.58
N LYS A 618 27.16 20.05 9.70
CA LYS A 618 28.22 20.81 9.00
C LYS A 618 29.65 20.24 9.16
N ASP A 619 29.92 19.47 10.22
CA ASP A 619 31.27 18.91 10.50
C ASP A 619 31.29 17.37 10.67
N ILE A 620 30.70 16.57 9.77
CA ILE A 620 30.81 15.10 9.88
C ILE A 620 32.28 14.68 9.84
N ASP A 621 32.67 13.71 10.68
CA ASP A 621 33.97 13.05 10.58
C ASP A 621 34.20 12.52 9.14
N ASP A 622 35.16 13.11 8.44
CA ASP A 622 35.43 12.83 7.02
C ASP A 622 35.76 11.36 6.75
N GLN A 623 36.38 10.67 7.71
CA GLN A 623 36.70 9.25 7.58
C GLN A 623 35.42 8.42 7.67
N LEU A 624 34.56 8.69 8.64
CA LEU A 624 33.28 8.01 8.77
C LEU A 624 32.35 8.32 7.58
N ASP A 625 32.27 9.58 7.13
CA ASP A 625 31.48 9.95 5.94
C ASP A 625 31.98 9.23 4.70
N LYS A 626 33.31 9.07 4.56
CA LYS A 626 33.89 8.27 3.48
C LYS A 626 33.43 6.82 3.54
N ILE A 627 33.50 6.18 4.71
CA ILE A 627 33.03 4.79 4.88
C ILE A 627 31.53 4.68 4.55
N ASN A 628 30.71 5.62 5.02
CA ASN A 628 29.27 5.67 4.75
C ASN A 628 28.95 5.87 3.26
N ARG A 629 29.68 6.73 2.55
CA ARG A 629 29.51 6.94 1.10
C ARG A 629 29.85 5.69 0.30
N GLU A 630 30.89 4.97 0.68
CA GLU A 630 31.26 3.71 0.04
C GLU A 630 30.20 2.63 0.30
N PHE A 631 29.71 2.49 1.54
CA PHE A 631 28.57 1.63 1.86
C PHE A 631 27.34 1.96 1.01
N ASN A 632 26.98 3.25 0.91
CA ASN A 632 25.84 3.70 0.11
C ASN A 632 25.94 3.27 -1.35
N ALA A 633 27.13 3.41 -1.94
CA ALA A 633 27.38 2.99 -3.31
C ALA A 633 27.21 1.47 -3.47
N ASP A 634 27.82 0.67 -2.60
CA ASP A 634 27.69 -0.78 -2.62
C ASP A 634 26.24 -1.24 -2.39
N TRP A 635 25.53 -0.61 -1.43
CA TRP A 635 24.14 -0.90 -1.10
C TRP A 635 23.16 -0.58 -2.25
N LEU A 636 23.34 0.56 -2.94
CA LEU A 636 22.47 0.95 -4.05
C LEU A 636 22.72 0.15 -5.31
N LEU A 637 23.99 -0.18 -5.56
CA LEU A 637 24.37 -0.94 -6.72
C LEU A 637 23.87 -2.37 -6.64
N GLN A 638 23.75 -2.94 -5.43
CA GLN A 638 23.45 -4.36 -5.18
C GLN A 638 24.15 -5.24 -6.23
N THR A 639 25.38 -4.87 -6.59
CA THR A 639 26.01 -5.40 -7.79
C THR A 639 26.11 -6.90 -7.65
N ILE A 640 25.86 -7.59 -8.77
CA ILE A 640 25.70 -9.04 -8.94
C ILE A 640 26.92 -9.87 -8.46
N GLU A 641 27.96 -9.23 -7.92
CA GLU A 641 29.08 -9.87 -7.25
C GLU A 641 28.69 -10.30 -5.83
N TYR A 642 28.58 -11.60 -5.66
CA TYR A 642 28.73 -12.31 -4.39
C TYR A 642 29.91 -11.73 -3.59
N ILE A 643 29.63 -11.18 -2.40
CA ILE A 643 30.55 -11.30 -1.28
C ILE A 643 29.94 -12.40 -0.41
N ASP A 644 30.28 -13.66 -0.65
CA ASP A 644 29.85 -14.73 0.25
C ASP A 644 30.87 -14.86 1.39
N ILE A 645 30.78 -13.92 2.34
CA ILE A 645 31.47 -14.09 3.63
C ILE A 645 30.77 -15.12 4.52
N PHE A 646 29.61 -15.63 4.08
CA PHE A 646 28.81 -16.58 4.82
C PHE A 646 29.12 -18.01 4.41
N ASN A 647 29.31 -18.87 5.41
CA ASN A 647 29.09 -20.29 5.26
C ASN A 647 27.60 -20.57 5.44
N VAL A 648 26.92 -21.01 4.37
CA VAL A 648 25.48 -21.27 4.35
C VAL A 648 25.21 -22.76 4.27
N ASN A 649 24.57 -23.30 5.31
CA ASN A 649 23.97 -24.62 5.32
C ASN A 649 22.59 -24.50 6.00
N ILE A 650 21.53 -24.52 5.19
CA ILE A 650 20.16 -24.30 5.67
C ILE A 650 19.65 -25.48 6.50
N GLU A 651 20.00 -26.71 6.12
CA GLU A 651 19.59 -27.95 6.81
C GLU A 651 20.12 -27.97 8.24
N GLU A 652 21.39 -27.62 8.41
CA GLU A 652 22.05 -27.52 9.72
C GLU A 652 21.76 -26.19 10.45
N LYS A 653 20.90 -25.33 9.90
CA LYS A 653 20.56 -24.00 10.46
C LYS A 653 21.79 -23.10 10.67
N ILE A 654 22.72 -23.11 9.72
CA ILE A 654 23.97 -22.35 9.74
C ILE A 654 23.96 -21.29 8.62
N ILE A 655 24.03 -20.03 9.00
CA ILE A 655 24.44 -18.92 8.12
C ILE A 655 25.47 -18.14 8.90
N SER A 656 26.73 -18.51 8.78
CA SER A 656 27.76 -18.03 9.70
C SER A 656 28.86 -17.24 9.01
N SER A 657 29.36 -16.21 9.68
CA SER A 657 30.54 -15.47 9.25
C SER A 657 31.37 -15.10 10.47
N LYS A 658 32.70 -15.30 10.40
CA LYS A 658 33.65 -14.98 11.47
C LYS A 658 33.24 -15.52 12.86
N GLY A 659 32.69 -16.74 12.90
CA GLY A 659 32.29 -17.42 14.13
C GLY A 659 30.92 -17.03 14.70
N VAL A 660 30.18 -16.15 14.04
CA VAL A 660 28.82 -15.77 14.44
C VAL A 660 27.81 -16.45 13.52
N ASN A 661 26.81 -17.13 14.08
CA ASN A 661 25.70 -17.71 13.30
C ASN A 661 24.52 -16.72 13.26
N TYR A 662 24.16 -16.29 12.06
CA TYR A 662 23.11 -15.32 11.76
C TYR A 662 21.81 -15.96 11.27
N PHE A 663 21.72 -17.30 11.24
CA PHE A 663 20.60 -18.04 10.65
C PHE A 663 19.22 -17.58 11.16
N HIS A 664 19.11 -17.26 12.45
CA HIS A 664 17.88 -16.78 13.07
C HIS A 664 17.25 -15.60 12.30
N GLY A 665 18.03 -14.55 12.06
CA GLY A 665 17.54 -13.37 11.37
C GLY A 665 17.07 -13.65 9.94
N PHE A 666 17.76 -14.55 9.25
CA PHE A 666 17.43 -14.96 7.89
C PHE A 666 16.15 -15.79 7.82
N TYR A 667 16.00 -16.73 8.76
CA TYR A 667 14.81 -17.56 8.82
C TYR A 667 13.57 -16.72 9.12
N GLU A 668 13.61 -15.87 10.15
CA GLU A 668 12.46 -15.01 10.48
C GLU A 668 12.11 -14.07 9.34
N ALA A 669 13.11 -13.50 8.65
CA ALA A 669 12.85 -12.63 7.51
C ALA A 669 12.21 -13.39 6.34
N SER A 670 12.57 -14.66 6.15
CA SER A 670 11.97 -15.52 5.13
C SER A 670 10.56 -15.94 5.53
N ALA A 671 10.36 -16.41 6.76
CA ALA A 671 9.04 -16.73 7.34
C ALA A 671 8.07 -15.54 7.28
N CYS A 672 8.51 -14.34 7.64
CA CYS A 672 7.70 -13.13 7.53
C CYS A 672 7.34 -12.77 6.08
N SER A 673 8.19 -13.11 5.11
CA SER A 673 7.96 -12.76 3.70
C SER A 673 7.10 -13.80 2.99
N SER A 674 7.31 -15.08 3.26
CA SER A 674 6.46 -16.18 2.80
C SER A 674 5.14 -16.25 3.57
N ARG A 675 5.10 -15.64 4.77
CA ARG A 675 4.00 -15.72 5.74
C ARG A 675 3.71 -17.17 6.15
N THR A 676 4.77 -17.98 6.26
CA THR A 676 4.71 -19.40 6.68
C THR A 676 5.57 -19.64 7.92
N TYR A 677 5.24 -20.68 8.68
CA TYR A 677 6.13 -21.18 9.74
C TYR A 677 7.22 -22.07 9.14
N ASP A 678 6.84 -23.01 8.28
CA ASP A 678 7.75 -23.87 7.54
C ASP A 678 8.20 -23.14 6.26
N VAL A 679 9.46 -22.68 6.22
CA VAL A 679 10.01 -21.98 5.05
C VAL A 679 10.62 -22.98 4.08
N ASP A 680 10.01 -23.14 2.92
CA ASP A 680 10.61 -23.90 1.83
C ASP A 680 11.55 -23.02 0.98
N TYR A 681 12.86 -23.25 1.11
CA TYR A 681 13.88 -22.53 0.35
C TYR A 681 14.06 -23.02 -1.09
N ASN A 682 13.42 -24.14 -1.47
CA ASN A 682 13.41 -24.63 -2.85
C ASN A 682 12.47 -23.82 -3.75
N LEU A 683 11.52 -23.09 -3.16
CA LEU A 683 10.67 -22.17 -3.90
C LEU A 683 11.50 -20.99 -4.43
N ASP A 684 11.48 -20.78 -5.76
CA ASP A 684 12.24 -19.72 -6.44
C ASP A 684 12.09 -18.35 -5.77
N ILE A 685 10.86 -18.01 -5.34
CA ILE A 685 10.60 -16.72 -4.68
C ILE A 685 11.33 -16.59 -3.34
N ASN A 686 11.36 -17.65 -2.53
CA ASN A 686 12.06 -17.66 -1.25
C ASN A 686 13.56 -17.67 -1.47
N GLN A 687 14.06 -18.42 -2.46
CA GLN A 687 15.46 -18.44 -2.82
C GLN A 687 15.98 -17.06 -3.28
N VAL A 688 15.25 -16.39 -4.18
CA VAL A 688 15.61 -15.04 -4.67
C VAL A 688 15.66 -14.04 -3.52
N GLN A 689 14.66 -14.05 -2.64
CA GLN A 689 14.65 -13.15 -1.49
C GLN A 689 15.77 -13.48 -0.49
N PHE A 690 16.02 -14.76 -0.24
CA PHE A 690 17.09 -15.24 0.63
C PHE A 690 18.46 -14.77 0.13
N ILE A 691 18.79 -15.04 -1.14
CA ILE A 691 20.05 -14.60 -1.78
C ILE A 691 20.18 -13.07 -1.71
N THR A 692 19.09 -12.34 -1.95
CA THR A 692 19.07 -10.87 -1.83
C THR A 692 19.43 -10.42 -0.42
N ARG A 693 18.94 -11.11 0.62
CA ARG A 693 19.29 -10.82 2.02
C ARG A 693 20.74 -11.17 2.32
N VAL A 694 21.26 -12.29 1.80
CA VAL A 694 22.66 -12.71 2.03
C VAL A 694 23.61 -11.65 1.50
N ARG A 695 23.34 -11.15 0.29
CA ARG A 695 24.11 -10.05 -0.31
C ARG A 695 24.06 -8.78 0.52
N ARG A 696 22.87 -8.36 0.96
CA ARG A 696 22.69 -7.16 1.80
C ARG A 696 23.39 -7.28 3.15
N ALA A 697 23.28 -8.44 3.80
CA ALA A 697 23.96 -8.72 5.05
C ALA A 697 25.48 -8.71 4.88
N SER A 698 26.01 -9.23 3.77
CA SER A 698 27.45 -9.24 3.49
C SER A 698 28.04 -7.85 3.33
N ILE A 699 27.33 -6.96 2.62
CA ILE A 699 27.68 -5.54 2.51
C ILE A 699 27.67 -4.88 3.90
N LEU A 700 26.65 -5.17 4.73
CA LEU A 700 26.53 -4.62 6.07
C LEU A 700 27.65 -5.10 7.01
N LEU A 701 27.97 -6.40 7.04
CA LEU A 701 29.04 -6.92 7.89
C LEU A 701 30.41 -6.36 7.48
N THR A 702 30.66 -6.22 6.18
CA THR A 702 31.89 -5.57 5.67
C THR A 702 31.98 -4.11 6.13
N TYR A 703 30.87 -3.38 6.08
CA TYR A 703 30.79 -2.02 6.61
C TYR A 703 31.05 -1.98 8.13
N LEU A 704 30.47 -2.91 8.89
CA LEU A 704 30.63 -2.96 10.34
C LEU A 704 32.05 -3.27 10.78
N ASP A 705 32.80 -4.12 10.07
CA ASP A 705 34.23 -4.34 10.33
C ASP A 705 35.05 -3.04 10.19
N ARG A 706 34.78 -2.28 9.13
CA ARG A 706 35.47 -1.02 8.85
C ARG A 706 35.14 0.05 9.88
N VAL A 707 33.85 0.19 10.20
CA VAL A 707 33.39 1.17 11.18
C VAL A 707 33.80 0.81 12.59
N TYR A 708 33.88 -0.48 12.93
CA TYR A 708 34.44 -0.94 14.20
C TYR A 708 35.91 -0.57 14.35
N THR A 709 36.71 -0.80 13.29
CA THR A 709 38.13 -0.43 13.27
C THR A 709 38.30 1.09 13.41
N TYR A 710 37.51 1.87 12.68
CA TYR A 710 37.48 3.32 12.80
C TYR A 710 37.12 3.77 14.22
N ALA A 711 36.07 3.21 14.82
CA ALA A 711 35.59 3.58 16.16
C ALA A 711 36.67 3.34 17.21
N ARG A 712 37.31 2.17 17.16
CA ARG A 712 38.40 1.80 18.08
C ARG A 712 39.62 2.72 17.92
N ASN A 713 40.07 2.95 16.68
CA ASN A 713 41.28 3.75 16.42
C ASN A 713 41.11 5.23 16.81
N ASN A 714 39.91 5.76 16.65
CA ASN A 714 39.59 7.16 16.95
C ASN A 714 38.89 7.34 18.31
N LYS A 715 38.79 6.27 19.12
CA LYS A 715 38.09 6.23 20.41
C LYS A 715 36.67 6.82 20.36
N LYS A 716 35.95 6.56 19.27
CA LYS A 716 34.56 6.99 19.09
C LYS A 716 33.60 5.92 19.59
N LYS A 717 32.51 6.36 20.21
CA LYS A 717 31.40 5.49 20.60
C LYS A 717 30.29 5.59 19.59
N LEU A 718 29.91 4.46 18.98
CA LEU A 718 28.92 4.41 17.91
C LEU A 718 27.64 3.74 18.42
N ILE A 719 26.51 4.42 18.25
CA ILE A 719 25.19 3.90 18.64
C ILE A 719 24.39 3.68 17.37
N PHE A 720 24.17 2.42 17.02
CA PHE A 720 23.36 2.01 15.88
C PHE A 720 21.90 1.95 16.29
N ILE A 721 21.03 2.67 15.58
CA ILE A 721 19.59 2.74 15.88
C ILE A 721 18.80 2.24 14.69
N GLY A 722 17.92 1.27 14.92
CA GLY A 722 17.07 0.71 13.87
C GLY A 722 15.85 -0.02 14.40
N GLY A 723 14.84 -0.15 13.53
CA GLY A 723 13.73 -1.07 13.74
C GLY A 723 14.04 -2.48 13.21
N ASN A 724 13.08 -3.39 13.38
CA ASN A 724 13.15 -4.76 12.85
C ASN A 724 14.44 -5.51 13.22
N SER A 725 14.93 -5.32 14.45
CA SER A 725 16.22 -5.88 14.89
C SER A 725 16.28 -7.40 14.95
N HIS A 726 15.15 -8.08 14.72
CA HIS A 726 15.03 -9.54 14.62
C HIS A 726 15.10 -10.06 13.18
N LEU A 727 14.93 -9.20 12.15
CA LEU A 727 14.90 -9.62 10.74
C LEU A 727 16.21 -9.30 10.01
N ALA A 728 16.70 -10.25 9.22
CA ALA A 728 17.81 -10.00 8.31
C ALA A 728 17.39 -8.98 7.21
N PRO A 729 18.28 -8.04 6.86
CA PRO A 729 19.70 -8.02 7.24
C PRO A 729 20.01 -7.17 8.49
N TYR A 730 19.01 -6.57 9.15
CA TYR A 730 19.23 -5.66 10.29
C TYR A 730 19.65 -6.40 11.57
N SER A 731 19.11 -7.60 11.80
CA SER A 731 19.56 -8.47 12.88
C SER A 731 21.04 -8.83 12.79
N CYS A 732 21.62 -8.90 11.59
CA CYS A 732 23.05 -9.12 11.41
C CYS A 732 23.89 -8.00 12.06
N ILE A 733 23.38 -6.76 12.09
CA ILE A 733 24.06 -5.64 12.74
C ILE A 733 24.03 -5.83 14.27
N ARG A 734 22.86 -6.16 14.82
CA ARG A 734 22.69 -6.47 16.25
C ARG A 734 23.62 -7.61 16.66
N ASP A 735 23.56 -8.74 15.97
CA ASP A 735 24.31 -9.96 16.31
C ASP A 735 25.82 -9.74 16.15
N TYR A 736 26.26 -8.99 15.13
CA TYR A 736 27.66 -8.59 15.00
C TYR A 736 28.10 -7.74 16.19
N ILE A 737 27.35 -6.69 16.57
CA ILE A 737 27.71 -5.81 17.69
C ILE A 737 27.77 -6.60 19.01
N LEU A 738 26.78 -7.46 19.27
CA LEU A 738 26.77 -8.34 20.44
C LEU A 738 27.97 -9.28 20.46
N SER A 739 28.36 -9.84 19.32
CA SER A 739 29.53 -10.73 19.22
C SER A 739 30.87 -10.03 19.49
N LYS A 740 30.96 -8.71 19.26
CA LYS A 740 32.19 -7.95 19.53
C LYS A 740 32.37 -7.63 21.00
N ASN A 741 31.28 -7.59 21.78
CA ASN A 741 31.28 -7.26 23.21
C ASN A 741 32.21 -6.06 23.53
N SER A 742 31.97 -4.93 22.86
CA SER A 742 32.89 -3.79 22.83
C SER A 742 32.20 -2.50 23.25
N GLU A 743 32.88 -1.67 24.03
CA GLU A 743 32.38 -0.35 24.46
C GLU A 743 32.15 0.65 23.32
N TYR A 744 32.86 0.47 22.19
CA TYR A 744 32.78 1.36 21.02
C TYR A 744 31.50 1.21 20.20
N MET A 745 30.68 0.16 20.40
CA MET A 745 29.49 -0.08 19.58
C MET A 745 28.31 -0.56 20.40
N ASN A 746 27.18 0.14 20.26
CA ASN A 746 25.89 -0.23 20.84
C ASN A 746 24.83 -0.38 19.77
N PHE A 747 23.86 -1.26 20.00
CA PHE A 747 22.66 -1.41 19.19
C PHE A 747 21.40 -1.05 20.00
N VAL A 748 20.61 -0.12 19.49
CA VAL A 748 19.34 0.31 20.08
C VAL A 748 18.21 -0.02 19.11
N ALA A 749 17.29 -0.85 19.57
CA ALA A 749 16.05 -1.14 18.86
C ALA A 749 15.04 -0.02 19.13
N ILE A 750 14.45 0.53 18.06
CA ILE A 750 13.34 1.48 18.13
C ILE A 750 12.15 0.96 17.33
N GLY A 751 10.95 1.08 17.88
CA GLY A 751 9.74 0.53 17.27
C GLY A 751 8.47 1.18 17.81
N ALA A 752 7.31 0.62 17.43
CA ALA A 752 6.03 1.07 17.99
C ALA A 752 5.93 0.47 19.39
N ALA A 753 5.37 1.22 20.32
CA ALA A 753 5.04 0.66 21.63
C ALA A 753 3.86 -0.33 21.50
N TYR A 754 3.56 -1.07 22.57
CA TYR A 754 2.46 -2.03 22.59
C TYR A 754 1.08 -1.37 22.80
N GLU A 755 0.83 -0.22 22.17
CA GLU A 755 -0.33 0.63 22.46
C GLU A 755 -1.66 0.07 21.92
N ASN A 756 -1.61 -0.76 20.87
CA ASN A 756 -2.77 -1.48 20.32
C ASN A 756 -3.54 -2.26 21.38
N TYR A 757 -2.81 -2.81 22.36
CA TYR A 757 -3.39 -3.57 23.44
C TYR A 757 -4.40 -2.73 24.25
N TYR A 758 -4.08 -1.46 24.49
CA TYR A 758 -4.89 -0.53 25.27
C TYR A 758 -5.91 0.23 24.43
N SER A 759 -5.60 0.50 23.15
CA SER A 759 -6.48 1.24 22.25
C SER A 759 -7.49 0.34 21.51
N ASN A 760 -7.33 -0.98 21.59
CA ASN A 760 -8.11 -1.98 20.86
C ASN A 760 -8.21 -1.70 19.34
N PHE A 761 -7.08 -1.32 18.73
CA PHE A 761 -7.00 -0.96 17.31
C PHE A 761 -7.94 0.19 16.89
N SER A 762 -8.38 1.03 17.83
CA SER A 762 -9.17 2.24 17.51
C SER A 762 -8.42 3.23 16.61
N THR A 763 -7.10 3.09 16.50
CA THR A 763 -6.26 3.91 15.62
C THR A 763 -5.28 3.06 14.81
N ASN A 764 -5.13 3.38 13.52
CA ASN A 764 -4.11 2.75 12.66
C ASN A 764 -2.70 3.32 12.85
N TYR A 765 -2.55 4.31 13.73
CA TYR A 765 -1.30 4.99 13.98
C TYR A 765 -0.83 4.82 15.41
N SER A 766 0.48 4.73 15.51
CA SER A 766 1.22 4.69 16.74
C SER A 766 1.42 6.11 17.25
N LYS A 767 1.03 6.35 18.51
CA LYS A 767 1.27 7.58 19.27
C LYS A 767 2.42 7.43 20.25
N CYS A 768 2.98 6.23 20.39
CA CYS A 768 4.07 5.95 21.32
C CYS A 768 5.15 5.11 20.64
N PHE A 769 6.43 5.38 20.91
CA PHE A 769 7.50 4.48 20.50
C PHE A 769 8.07 3.69 21.67
N GLY A 770 8.50 2.47 21.37
CA GLY A 770 9.32 1.65 22.24
C GLY A 770 10.78 1.82 21.87
N ILE A 771 11.65 1.91 22.87
CA ILE A 771 13.11 1.98 22.72
C ILE A 771 13.73 0.99 23.69
N VAL A 772 14.66 0.15 23.23
CA VAL A 772 15.45 -0.74 24.08
C VAL A 772 16.89 -0.79 23.56
N ASN A 773 17.86 -0.59 24.45
CA ASN A 773 19.27 -0.83 24.12
C ASN A 773 19.58 -2.33 24.25
N GLN A 774 19.64 -3.03 23.12
CA GLN A 774 19.83 -4.48 23.08
C GLN A 774 21.28 -4.89 23.35
N SER A 775 22.25 -3.98 23.25
CA SER A 775 23.62 -4.25 23.71
C SER A 775 23.70 -4.44 25.21
N PHE A 776 22.88 -3.72 25.99
CA PHE A 776 22.83 -3.86 27.45
C PHE A 776 21.73 -4.82 27.92
N ASN A 777 20.70 -5.03 27.10
CA ASN A 777 19.60 -5.95 27.37
C ASN A 777 19.44 -7.00 26.25
N PRO A 778 20.44 -7.87 26.01
CA PRO A 778 20.46 -8.77 24.85
C PRO A 778 19.35 -9.82 24.84
N LYS A 779 18.74 -10.08 26.00
CA LYS A 779 17.60 -11.00 26.13
C LYS A 779 16.27 -10.37 25.70
N ILE A 780 16.20 -9.04 25.59
CA ILE A 780 14.99 -8.34 25.16
C ILE A 780 14.99 -8.24 23.64
N ARG A 781 14.10 -8.98 22.98
CA ARG A 781 14.08 -9.11 21.52
C ARG A 781 13.31 -8.01 20.79
N ALA A 782 12.43 -7.27 21.46
CA ALA A 782 11.59 -6.24 20.86
C ALA A 782 11.57 -4.94 21.69
N ALA A 783 11.45 -3.80 21.00
CA ALA A 783 11.56 -2.48 21.60
C ALA A 783 10.40 -2.09 22.55
N PHE A 784 9.28 -2.80 22.48
CA PHE A 784 8.10 -2.54 23.33
C PHE A 784 8.09 -3.38 24.63
N LEU A 785 9.07 -4.27 24.82
CA LEU A 785 9.15 -5.11 26.01
C LEU A 785 9.86 -4.37 27.15
N PRO A 786 9.29 -4.37 28.37
CA PRO A 786 9.91 -3.79 29.56
C PRO A 786 11.29 -4.34 29.91
N GLU A 787 12.17 -3.47 30.40
CA GLU A 787 13.44 -3.87 31.03
C GLU A 787 13.19 -4.36 32.45
N LYS A 788 13.74 -5.54 32.81
CA LYS A 788 13.49 -6.19 34.10
C LYS A 788 13.74 -5.25 35.28
N ASN A 789 14.93 -4.67 35.37
CA ASN A 789 15.33 -3.83 36.52
C ASN A 789 14.44 -2.59 36.66
N LYS A 790 13.96 -2.03 35.54
CA LYS A 790 13.04 -0.89 35.54
C LYS A 790 11.66 -1.29 36.04
N PHE A 791 11.14 -2.42 35.56
CA PHE A 791 9.90 -2.99 36.06
C PHE A 791 9.97 -3.31 37.56
N GLU A 792 11.04 -3.95 38.05
CA GLU A 792 11.19 -4.24 39.49
C GLU A 792 11.22 -2.96 40.34
N SER A 793 11.96 -1.94 39.90
CA SER A 793 12.05 -0.66 40.61
C SER A 793 10.69 0.03 40.67
N TRP A 794 9.94 0.01 39.57
CA TRP A 794 8.60 0.59 39.51
C TRP A 794 7.59 -0.20 40.35
N LEU A 795 7.65 -1.54 40.31
CA LEU A 795 6.79 -2.42 41.10
C LEU A 795 7.03 -2.23 42.60
N ALA A 796 8.29 -2.08 43.04
CA ALA A 796 8.62 -1.83 44.43
C ALA A 796 8.01 -0.51 44.97
N LEU A 797 7.79 0.48 44.10
CA LEU A 797 7.12 1.74 44.43
C LEU A 797 5.59 1.66 44.33
N ASN A 798 5.05 0.59 43.75
CA ASN A 798 3.62 0.37 43.58
C ASN A 798 3.20 -1.00 44.13
N PRO A 799 3.47 -1.34 45.41
CA PRO A 799 3.00 -2.59 45.98
C PRO A 799 1.48 -2.54 46.19
N GLU A 800 0.75 -3.57 45.77
CA GLU A 800 -0.68 -3.77 46.05
C GLU A 800 -1.60 -2.57 45.68
N ASN A 801 -1.19 -1.78 44.68
CA ASN A 801 -1.92 -0.60 44.23
C ASN A 801 -3.28 -0.98 43.60
N LYS A 802 -4.37 -0.56 44.24
CA LYS A 802 -5.75 -0.84 43.80
C LYS A 802 -6.09 -0.23 42.44
N ASP A 803 -5.55 0.94 42.10
CA ASP A 803 -5.82 1.59 40.81
C ASP A 803 -5.28 0.77 39.64
N ILE A 804 -4.13 0.10 39.85
CA ILE A 804 -3.57 -0.86 38.88
C ILE A 804 -4.54 -2.03 38.69
N VAL A 805 -5.03 -2.61 39.79
CA VAL A 805 -5.95 -3.74 39.77
C VAL A 805 -7.24 -3.38 39.05
N ASP A 806 -7.86 -2.25 39.40
CA ASP A 806 -9.12 -1.78 38.81
C ASP A 806 -8.95 -1.47 37.31
N LYS A 807 -7.85 -0.79 36.93
CA LYS A 807 -7.53 -0.49 35.54
C LYS A 807 -7.34 -1.76 34.71
N VAL A 808 -6.57 -2.72 35.20
CA VAL A 808 -6.29 -3.97 34.47
C VAL A 808 -7.55 -4.83 34.37
N ASN A 809 -8.33 -4.93 35.43
CA ASN A 809 -9.62 -5.62 35.40
C ASN A 809 -10.57 -5.01 34.36
N ALA A 810 -10.64 -3.67 34.29
CA ALA A 810 -11.43 -2.99 33.27
C ALA A 810 -10.93 -3.32 31.85
N LEU A 811 -9.61 -3.33 31.62
CA LEU A 811 -9.00 -3.63 30.32
C LEU A 811 -9.25 -5.06 29.83
N ILE A 812 -9.16 -6.03 30.74
CA ILE A 812 -9.34 -7.47 30.44
C ILE A 812 -10.82 -7.83 30.26
N LYS A 813 -11.73 -7.19 31.02
CA LYS A 813 -13.17 -7.46 30.97
C LYS A 813 -13.89 -6.82 29.79
N VAL A 814 -13.25 -5.94 29.01
CA VAL A 814 -13.88 -5.38 27.80
C VAL A 814 -14.29 -6.55 26.90
N ASN A 815 -15.61 -6.77 26.77
CA ASN A 815 -16.14 -7.88 25.98
C ASN A 815 -15.93 -7.55 24.51
N ARG A 816 -15.07 -8.32 23.85
CA ARG A 816 -14.54 -7.99 22.52
C ARG A 816 -15.10 -8.82 21.37
N ASN A 817 -16.04 -9.78 21.58
CA ASN A 817 -16.82 -10.44 20.49
C ASN A 817 -17.86 -11.50 20.95
N PHE A 818 -18.63 -12.01 19.96
CA PHE A 818 -19.88 -12.80 19.89
C PHE A 818 -19.94 -14.21 20.52
N SER A 819 -19.47 -14.41 21.75
CA SER A 819 -19.53 -15.72 22.45
C SER A 819 -20.93 -16.30 22.72
N GLN A 820 -22.01 -15.60 22.33
CA GLN A 820 -23.41 -16.02 22.52
C GLN A 820 -23.97 -16.87 21.37
N THR A 821 -23.13 -17.36 20.45
CA THR A 821 -23.62 -18.24 19.38
C THR A 821 -24.06 -19.60 19.91
N PRO A 822 -25.01 -20.29 19.25
CA PRO A 822 -25.41 -21.66 19.61
C PRO A 822 -24.23 -22.64 19.67
N VAL A 823 -23.27 -22.50 18.74
CA VAL A 823 -22.05 -23.33 18.69
C VAL A 823 -21.18 -23.13 19.93
N CYS A 824 -21.00 -21.88 20.36
CA CYS A 824 -20.23 -21.59 21.58
C CYS A 824 -20.93 -22.14 22.84
N ASN A 825 -22.27 -22.04 22.90
CA ASN A 825 -23.04 -22.61 24.01
C ASN A 825 -22.91 -24.14 24.10
N GLU A 826 -22.97 -24.84 22.96
CA GLU A 826 -22.77 -26.29 22.91
C GLU A 826 -21.37 -26.69 23.37
N LEU A 827 -20.34 -25.96 22.92
CA LEU A 827 -18.95 -26.16 23.36
C LEU A 827 -18.79 -25.94 24.87
N ILE A 828 -19.38 -24.86 25.42
CA ILE A 828 -19.36 -24.61 26.87
C ILE A 828 -20.01 -25.77 27.63
N THR A 829 -21.16 -26.27 27.17
CA THR A 829 -21.84 -27.40 27.81
C THR A 829 -20.97 -28.66 27.76
N LYS A 830 -20.29 -28.94 26.63
CA LYS A 830 -19.33 -30.06 26.53
C LYS A 830 -18.17 -29.91 27.51
N ILE A 831 -17.58 -28.72 27.59
CA ILE A 831 -16.43 -28.42 28.48
C ILE A 831 -16.84 -28.53 29.95
N ARG A 832 -18.00 -27.97 30.33
CA ARG A 832 -18.53 -28.06 31.70
C ARG A 832 -18.82 -29.50 32.09
N LYS A 833 -19.48 -30.27 31.23
CA LYS A 833 -19.74 -31.70 31.47
C LYS A 833 -18.44 -32.48 31.70
N HIS A 834 -17.38 -32.18 30.95
CA HIS A 834 -16.06 -32.79 31.15
C HIS A 834 -15.48 -32.43 32.52
N ARG A 835 -15.51 -31.13 32.88
CA ARG A 835 -15.03 -30.65 34.19
C ARG A 835 -15.83 -31.20 35.38
N ASP A 836 -17.15 -31.32 35.24
CA ASP A 836 -18.05 -31.85 36.27
C ASP A 836 -17.75 -33.32 36.60
N GLN A 837 -17.08 -34.04 35.69
CA GLN A 837 -16.57 -35.40 35.92
C GLN A 837 -15.20 -35.41 36.65
N GLY A 838 -14.71 -34.26 37.09
CA GLY A 838 -13.38 -34.10 37.71
C GLY A 838 -12.21 -34.09 36.71
N LYS A 839 -12.52 -34.16 35.41
CA LYS A 839 -11.54 -34.22 34.33
C LYS A 839 -10.95 -32.85 34.02
N LYS A 840 -9.76 -32.84 33.41
CA LYS A 840 -8.97 -31.62 33.24
C LYS A 840 -9.20 -30.97 31.88
N THR A 841 -9.24 -29.65 31.86
CA THR A 841 -9.32 -28.86 30.63
C THR A 841 -8.12 -27.93 30.54
N VAL A 842 -7.33 -28.09 29.48
CA VAL A 842 -6.17 -27.26 29.18
C VAL A 842 -6.40 -26.49 27.88
N CYS A 843 -5.96 -25.24 27.80
CA CYS A 843 -5.99 -24.49 26.54
C CYS A 843 -4.57 -24.14 26.05
N CYS A 844 -4.27 -24.57 24.83
CA CYS A 844 -3.08 -24.19 24.08
C CYS A 844 -3.39 -22.96 23.23
N PHE A 845 -2.74 -21.83 23.53
CA PHE A 845 -2.92 -20.61 22.75
C PHE A 845 -1.96 -20.58 21.56
N GLY A 846 -2.52 -20.43 20.38
CA GLY A 846 -1.80 -20.19 19.14
C GLY A 846 -1.37 -18.74 18.98
N LYS A 847 -0.41 -18.53 18.10
CA LYS A 847 0.06 -17.23 17.63
C LYS A 847 -0.04 -17.15 16.11
N ILE A 848 0.14 -15.96 15.55
CA ILE A 848 0.41 -15.83 14.11
C ILE A 848 1.72 -16.59 13.82
N VAL A 849 1.65 -17.64 13.01
CA VAL A 849 2.69 -18.68 13.00
C VAL A 849 4.05 -18.20 12.47
N PHE A 850 4.05 -17.25 11.54
CA PHE A 850 5.27 -16.63 11.00
C PHE A 850 5.81 -15.51 11.90
N ASP A 851 5.01 -15.01 12.85
CA ASP A 851 5.44 -13.94 13.75
C ASP A 851 6.42 -14.49 14.78
N SER A 852 7.61 -13.89 14.84
CA SER A 852 8.69 -14.33 15.73
C SER A 852 8.96 -15.84 15.58
N ALA A 853 9.06 -16.32 14.34
CA ALA A 853 9.39 -17.71 14.02
C ALA A 853 10.89 -17.98 14.25
N VAL A 854 11.32 -17.91 15.51
CA VAL A 854 12.73 -18.06 15.91
C VAL A 854 13.13 -19.55 15.77
N PRO A 855 14.16 -19.90 14.96
CA PRO A 855 14.57 -21.29 14.75
C PRO A 855 15.13 -22.02 15.98
N PHE A 856 15.60 -21.26 16.96
CA PHE A 856 16.13 -21.76 18.23
C PHE A 856 15.19 -21.48 19.41
N ASP A 857 13.94 -21.05 19.18
CA ASP A 857 12.97 -20.84 20.28
C ASP A 857 12.61 -22.11 21.04
N GLY A 858 13.17 -23.27 20.65
CA GLY A 858 13.00 -24.52 21.35
C GLY A 858 13.28 -24.34 22.84
N GLY A 859 12.28 -24.62 23.67
CA GLY A 859 12.45 -24.70 25.11
C GLY A 859 13.10 -26.01 25.52
N PRO A 860 13.33 -26.23 26.81
CA PRO A 860 13.92 -27.47 27.31
C PRO A 860 13.10 -28.74 26.95
N ALA A 861 11.80 -28.60 26.70
CA ALA A 861 10.89 -29.70 26.44
C ALA A 861 10.64 -30.02 24.95
N HIS A 862 10.82 -29.04 24.06
CA HIS A 862 10.42 -29.15 22.65
C HIS A 862 11.34 -28.34 21.76
N SER A 863 11.60 -28.85 20.56
CA SER A 863 12.49 -28.24 19.57
C SER A 863 11.91 -26.98 18.92
N GLY A 864 10.59 -26.80 18.98
CA GLY A 864 9.89 -25.69 18.33
C GLY A 864 8.37 -25.73 18.52
N PHE A 865 7.71 -24.68 18.05
CA PHE A 865 6.27 -24.45 18.16
C PHE A 865 5.41 -25.60 17.61
N LYS A 866 5.79 -26.14 16.45
CA LYS A 866 5.08 -27.25 15.79
C LYS A 866 5.21 -28.56 16.59
N ASP A 867 6.43 -28.89 17.05
CA ASP A 867 6.70 -30.06 17.89
C ASP A 867 5.91 -30.00 19.20
N TRP A 868 5.84 -28.83 19.84
CA TRP A 868 5.02 -28.61 21.03
C TRP A 868 3.54 -28.94 20.83
N LEU A 869 2.90 -28.40 19.78
CA LEU A 869 1.49 -28.66 19.51
C LEU A 869 1.23 -30.14 19.24
N ASN A 870 2.05 -30.78 18.41
CA ASN A 870 1.88 -32.19 18.07
C ASN A 870 2.08 -33.10 19.28
N HIS A 871 3.12 -32.86 20.09
CA HIS A 871 3.34 -33.61 21.33
C HIS A 871 2.18 -33.44 22.32
N THR A 872 1.60 -32.23 22.41
CA THR A 872 0.41 -32.00 23.25
C THR A 872 -0.79 -32.84 22.79
N ILE A 873 -1.00 -32.93 21.48
CA ILE A 873 -2.07 -33.74 20.88
C ILE A 873 -1.83 -35.24 21.14
N GLU A 874 -0.58 -35.70 21.03
CA GLU A 874 -0.19 -37.09 21.35
C GLU A 874 -0.47 -37.46 22.81
N ILE A 875 -0.15 -36.56 23.75
CA ILE A 875 -0.45 -36.76 25.17
C ILE A 875 -1.96 -36.85 25.40
N ALA A 876 -2.73 -35.94 24.80
CA ALA A 876 -4.19 -35.93 24.90
C ALA A 876 -4.80 -37.21 24.33
N GLN A 877 -4.34 -37.67 23.16
CA GLN A 877 -4.80 -38.91 22.54
C GLN A 877 -4.62 -40.12 23.48
N SER A 878 -3.53 -40.14 24.24
CA SER A 878 -3.23 -41.21 25.20
C SER A 878 -3.89 -41.02 26.57
N SER A 879 -4.59 -39.89 26.79
CA SER A 879 -5.11 -39.48 28.09
C SER A 879 -6.55 -38.95 27.98
N PRO A 880 -7.58 -39.82 27.94
CA PRO A 880 -8.99 -39.42 27.79
C PRO A 880 -9.52 -38.49 28.90
N GLU A 881 -8.82 -38.42 30.03
CA GLU A 881 -9.12 -37.53 31.16
C GLU A 881 -8.69 -36.08 30.91
N LEU A 882 -7.86 -35.83 29.89
CA LEU A 882 -7.40 -34.52 29.48
C LEU A 882 -8.20 -34.03 28.27
N LEU A 883 -8.86 -32.89 28.39
CA LEU A 883 -9.46 -32.16 27.28
C LEU A 883 -8.53 -31.02 26.89
N VAL A 884 -8.03 -31.04 25.65
CA VAL A 884 -7.18 -29.97 25.10
C VAL A 884 -8.00 -29.09 24.19
N LEU A 885 -8.00 -27.79 24.46
CA LEU A 885 -8.50 -26.76 23.57
C LEU A 885 -7.31 -26.15 22.83
N ILE A 886 -7.36 -26.03 21.51
CA ILE A 886 -6.37 -25.33 20.71
C ILE A 886 -7.03 -24.04 20.22
N LYS A 887 -6.58 -22.89 20.75
CA LYS A 887 -7.15 -21.58 20.41
C LYS A 887 -6.27 -20.88 19.38
N PRO A 888 -6.71 -20.72 18.11
CA PRO A 888 -5.96 -19.92 17.15
C PRO A 888 -5.97 -18.43 17.51
N HIS A 889 -4.97 -17.71 17.01
CA HIS A 889 -4.83 -16.27 17.26
C HIS A 889 -5.92 -15.48 16.54
N PRO A 890 -6.68 -14.59 17.20
CA PRO A 890 -7.85 -13.93 16.60
C PRO A 890 -7.52 -13.05 15.37
N HIS A 891 -6.25 -12.67 15.19
CA HIS A 891 -5.81 -11.86 14.05
C HIS A 891 -5.22 -12.65 12.90
N GLU A 892 -5.25 -13.97 12.97
CA GLU A 892 -4.80 -14.83 11.88
C GLU A 892 -5.66 -14.67 10.61
N LEU A 893 -6.95 -14.36 10.77
CA LEU A 893 -7.85 -14.05 9.65
C LEU A 893 -7.95 -12.55 9.32
N LYS A 894 -7.35 -11.68 10.14
CA LYS A 894 -7.42 -10.22 9.96
C LYS A 894 -6.34 -9.74 9.01
N VAL A 895 -6.75 -9.34 7.80
CA VAL A 895 -5.86 -8.94 6.71
C VAL A 895 -5.02 -7.71 7.08
N GLU A 896 -5.52 -6.82 7.93
CA GLU A 896 -4.82 -5.60 8.35
C GLU A 896 -3.58 -5.93 9.23
N ILE A 897 -3.61 -7.08 9.89
CA ILE A 897 -2.62 -7.50 10.90
C ILE A 897 -1.73 -8.59 10.34
N ALA A 898 -2.30 -9.72 9.93
CA ALA A 898 -1.51 -10.84 9.43
C ALA A 898 -1.19 -10.74 7.94
N MET A 899 -1.82 -9.81 7.23
CA MET A 899 -1.81 -9.75 5.77
C MET A 899 -2.23 -11.10 5.19
N LYS A 900 -1.77 -11.37 3.98
CA LYS A 900 -1.98 -12.62 3.26
C LYS A 900 -1.13 -13.75 3.86
N ILE A 901 -1.66 -14.44 4.89
CA ILE A 901 -1.02 -15.61 5.51
C ILE A 901 -0.75 -16.70 4.46
N GLY A 902 0.40 -17.37 4.55
CA GLY A 902 0.77 -18.53 3.71
C GLY A 902 0.58 -19.88 4.41
N GLN A 903 0.59 -19.90 5.74
CA GLN A 903 0.34 -21.09 6.55
C GLN A 903 -0.38 -20.70 7.83
N TYR A 904 -1.44 -21.41 8.17
CA TYR A 904 -2.24 -21.22 9.38
C TYR A 904 -1.77 -22.16 10.52
N LEU A 905 -2.17 -21.87 11.76
CA LEU A 905 -1.97 -22.75 12.91
C LEU A 905 -2.57 -24.14 12.65
N ARG A 906 -3.71 -24.17 11.96
CA ARG A 906 -4.38 -25.42 11.59
C ARG A 906 -3.51 -26.30 10.69
N ASP A 907 -2.62 -25.71 9.89
CA ASP A 907 -1.71 -26.43 9.00
C ASP A 907 -0.51 -27.03 9.73
N LEU A 908 -0.30 -26.67 11.01
CA LEU A 908 0.82 -27.17 11.83
C LEU A 908 0.47 -28.43 12.64
N ILE A 909 -0.80 -28.83 12.65
CA ILE A 909 -1.33 -29.94 13.44
C ILE A 909 -1.98 -31.00 12.55
N PRO A 910 -2.24 -32.22 13.05
CA PRO A 910 -2.83 -33.29 12.24
C PRO A 910 -4.24 -32.93 11.77
N GLN A 911 -4.60 -33.38 10.56
CA GLN A 911 -5.93 -33.13 9.99
C GLN A 911 -7.05 -33.84 10.76
N SER A 912 -6.80 -35.04 11.27
CA SER A 912 -7.71 -35.74 12.18
C SER A 912 -7.26 -35.46 13.62
N LEU A 913 -8.16 -34.93 14.44
CA LEU A 913 -7.92 -34.69 15.86
C LEU A 913 -8.66 -35.73 16.71
N PRO A 914 -8.08 -36.17 17.83
CA PRO A 914 -8.78 -36.99 18.83
C PRO A 914 -10.05 -36.29 19.37
N ASP A 915 -11.03 -37.07 19.85
CA ASP A 915 -12.32 -36.55 20.36
C ASP A 915 -12.19 -35.58 21.54
N ASN A 916 -11.10 -35.71 22.31
CA ASN A 916 -10.71 -34.88 23.44
C ASN A 916 -9.71 -33.76 23.08
N VAL A 917 -9.55 -33.46 21.80
CA VAL A 917 -8.82 -32.29 21.30
C VAL A 917 -9.77 -31.44 20.45
N ILE A 918 -10.04 -30.22 20.88
CA ILE A 918 -10.96 -29.30 20.22
C ILE A 918 -10.18 -28.13 19.64
N PHE A 919 -10.17 -27.99 18.32
CA PHE A 919 -9.70 -26.77 17.66
C PHE A 919 -10.81 -25.72 17.71
N LEU A 920 -10.58 -24.62 18.42
CA LEU A 920 -11.54 -23.55 18.57
C LEU A 920 -11.53 -22.64 17.34
N ASP A 921 -12.63 -21.92 17.13
CA ASP A 921 -12.70 -20.89 16.11
C ASP A 921 -11.91 -19.63 16.53
N HIS A 922 -11.55 -18.78 15.58
CA HIS A 922 -10.78 -17.55 15.80
C HIS A 922 -11.53 -16.57 16.71
N GLU A 923 -12.86 -16.54 16.65
CA GLU A 923 -13.70 -15.57 17.37
C GLU A 923 -14.57 -16.18 18.48
N SER A 924 -14.52 -17.50 18.70
CA SER A 924 -15.48 -18.19 19.60
C SER A 924 -15.41 -17.75 21.06
N PHE A 925 -14.20 -17.55 21.59
CA PHE A 925 -13.96 -17.18 22.99
C PHE A 925 -12.82 -16.18 23.11
N ASN A 926 -13.00 -15.17 23.95
CA ASN A 926 -11.93 -14.26 24.35
C ASN A 926 -11.13 -14.83 25.55
N THR A 927 -9.99 -14.20 25.88
CA THR A 927 -9.11 -14.64 26.98
C THR A 927 -9.86 -14.75 28.32
N TYR A 928 -10.76 -13.81 28.61
CA TYR A 928 -11.52 -13.76 29.85
C TYR A 928 -12.50 -14.92 29.99
N GLU A 929 -13.14 -15.34 28.90
CA GLU A 929 -14.05 -16.49 28.88
C GLU A 929 -13.30 -17.80 28.99
N ILE A 930 -12.19 -17.94 28.26
CA ILE A 930 -11.33 -19.13 28.37
C ILE A 930 -10.83 -19.30 29.80
N ALA A 931 -10.44 -18.20 30.46
CA ALA A 931 -9.95 -18.23 31.84
C ALA A 931 -10.94 -18.84 32.86
N GLN A 932 -12.25 -18.82 32.56
CA GLN A 932 -13.27 -19.38 33.45
C GLN A 932 -13.48 -20.89 33.26
N ILE A 933 -12.94 -21.48 32.20
CA ILE A 933 -13.25 -22.86 31.78
C ILE A 933 -12.01 -23.74 31.65
N VAL A 934 -10.82 -23.22 31.91
CA VAL A 934 -9.54 -23.96 31.84
C VAL A 934 -8.90 -24.08 33.21
N ASP A 935 -8.19 -25.18 33.45
CA ASP A 935 -7.39 -25.42 34.66
C ASP A 935 -5.93 -24.98 34.48
N LEU A 936 -5.47 -24.92 33.22
CA LEU A 936 -4.12 -24.53 32.84
C LEU A 936 -4.16 -23.91 31.44
N ALA A 937 -3.45 -22.81 31.26
CA ALA A 937 -3.16 -22.26 29.94
C ALA A 937 -1.72 -22.56 29.55
N VAL A 938 -1.52 -23.04 28.33
CA VAL A 938 -0.20 -23.37 27.79
C VAL A 938 0.04 -22.50 26.57
N LEU A 939 1.17 -21.81 26.58
CA LEU A 939 1.57 -20.90 25.51
C LEU A 939 3.00 -21.24 25.10
N TRP A 940 3.29 -21.09 23.81
CA TRP A 940 4.67 -21.09 23.35
C TRP A 940 5.37 -19.81 23.79
N ASN A 941 4.81 -18.68 23.37
CA ASN A 941 5.07 -17.34 23.86
C ASN A 941 3.82 -16.47 23.60
N GLY A 942 3.71 -15.30 24.23
CA GLY A 942 2.59 -14.40 23.97
C GLY A 942 2.15 -13.57 25.18
N THR A 943 1.63 -12.37 24.91
CA THR A 943 1.19 -11.41 25.93
C THR A 943 -0.04 -11.89 26.70
N SER A 944 -0.84 -12.80 26.14
CA SER A 944 -1.98 -13.39 26.82
C SER A 944 -1.60 -14.14 28.10
N SER A 945 -0.34 -14.55 28.25
CA SER A 945 0.19 -15.10 29.51
C SER A 945 -0.05 -14.16 30.70
N MET A 946 0.12 -12.85 30.50
CA MET A 946 -0.03 -11.84 31.54
C MET A 946 -1.50 -11.63 31.90
N GLU A 947 -2.39 -11.65 30.91
CA GLU A 947 -3.85 -11.57 31.10
C GLU A 947 -4.38 -12.78 31.89
N LEU A 948 -4.01 -13.99 31.46
CA LEU A 948 -4.45 -15.24 32.08
C LEU A 948 -3.95 -15.35 33.52
N THR A 949 -2.68 -15.01 33.75
CA THR A 949 -2.08 -14.96 35.10
C THR A 949 -2.79 -13.92 35.97
N SER A 950 -3.15 -12.75 35.41
CA SER A 950 -3.94 -11.72 36.12
C SER A 950 -5.33 -12.21 36.50
N LEU A 951 -5.91 -13.12 35.71
CA LEU A 951 -7.20 -13.75 35.99
C LEU A 951 -7.10 -14.96 36.93
N GLY A 952 -5.89 -15.31 37.40
CA GLY A 952 -5.66 -16.42 38.34
C GLY A 952 -5.52 -17.79 37.67
N VAL A 953 -5.37 -17.85 36.35
CA VAL A 953 -5.19 -19.11 35.62
C VAL A 953 -3.72 -19.48 35.60
N PRO A 954 -3.31 -20.67 36.09
CA PRO A 954 -1.94 -21.18 35.93
C PRO A 954 -1.49 -21.11 34.47
N VAL A 955 -0.31 -20.54 34.22
CA VAL A 955 0.26 -20.39 32.88
C VAL A 955 1.57 -21.14 32.75
N MET A 956 1.67 -21.96 31.70
CA MET A 956 2.90 -22.61 31.28
C MET A 956 3.44 -22.01 29.98
N MET A 957 4.72 -21.62 30.00
CA MET A 957 5.43 -21.07 28.84
C MET A 957 6.43 -22.10 28.33
N CYS A 958 6.33 -22.47 27.05
CA CYS A 958 7.09 -23.58 26.48
C CYS A 958 8.26 -23.14 25.59
N GLY A 959 8.23 -21.93 25.04
CA GLY A 959 9.31 -21.40 24.20
C GLY A 959 10.44 -20.77 25.02
N HIS A 960 11.64 -20.74 24.46
CA HIS A 960 12.84 -20.14 25.06
C HIS A 960 12.61 -18.69 25.52
N PHE A 961 12.02 -17.86 24.66
CA PHE A 961 11.76 -16.46 25.00
C PHE A 961 10.63 -16.24 26.00
N GLY A 962 9.79 -17.25 26.24
CA GLY A 962 8.72 -17.18 27.23
C GLY A 962 9.23 -16.93 28.66
N LEU A 963 10.49 -17.29 28.95
CA LEU A 963 11.16 -17.04 30.22
C LEU A 963 11.63 -15.59 30.39
N PHE A 964 11.92 -14.88 29.30
CA PHE A 964 12.63 -13.60 29.35
C PHE A 964 11.75 -12.40 29.02
N ASP A 965 10.69 -12.56 28.23
CA ASP A 965 9.93 -11.42 27.70
C ASP A 965 9.03 -10.72 28.74
N TYR A 966 8.53 -11.45 29.75
CA TYR A 966 7.47 -10.97 30.64
C TYR A 966 7.89 -10.81 32.11
N HIS A 967 9.08 -11.26 32.50
CA HIS A 967 9.59 -11.15 33.89
C HIS A 967 8.62 -11.67 34.97
N LEU A 968 7.81 -12.67 34.64
CA LEU A 968 6.87 -13.34 35.54
C LEU A 968 7.40 -14.73 35.93
N GLU A 969 7.16 -15.15 37.17
CA GLU A 969 7.53 -16.48 37.68
C GLU A 969 6.45 -17.50 37.29
N LEU A 970 6.35 -17.81 35.99
CA LEU A 970 5.38 -18.76 35.43
C LEU A 970 5.89 -20.21 35.51
N ILE A 971 5.10 -21.14 34.98
CA ILE A 971 5.50 -22.54 34.87
C ILE A 971 6.38 -22.71 33.63
N TYR A 972 7.61 -23.23 33.83
CA TYR A 972 8.57 -23.50 32.77
C TYR A 972 8.99 -24.97 32.82
N PRO A 973 8.65 -25.79 31.80
CA PRO A 973 8.99 -27.20 31.80
C PRO A 973 10.51 -27.40 31.65
N LYS A 974 11.06 -28.35 32.42
CA LYS A 974 12.50 -28.67 32.40
C LYS A 974 12.91 -29.61 31.27
N ASP A 975 12.00 -30.47 30.84
CA ASP A 975 12.16 -31.43 29.77
C ASP A 975 10.79 -31.92 29.29
N ARG A 976 10.78 -32.82 28.31
CA ARG A 976 9.56 -33.35 27.68
C ARG A 976 8.68 -34.16 28.64
N ASN A 977 9.26 -34.83 29.64
CA ASN A 977 8.53 -35.60 30.64
C ASN A 977 7.93 -34.68 31.71
N ASP A 978 8.68 -33.67 32.14
CA ASP A 978 8.23 -32.64 33.07
C ASP A 978 7.05 -31.84 32.48
N TYR A 979 7.10 -31.55 31.17
CA TYR A 979 5.99 -30.98 30.42
C TYR A 979 4.73 -31.86 30.49
N ALA A 980 4.85 -33.14 30.13
CA ALA A 980 3.72 -34.08 30.12
C ALA A 980 3.13 -34.27 31.54
N SER A 981 3.99 -34.38 32.55
CA SER A 981 3.59 -34.46 33.96
C SER A 981 2.74 -33.26 34.37
N LYS A 982 3.19 -32.03 34.09
CA LYS A 982 2.47 -30.81 34.45
C LYS A 982 1.17 -30.62 33.65
N LEU A 983 1.12 -31.16 32.43
CA LEU A 983 -0.10 -31.14 31.61
C LEU A 983 -1.18 -32.07 32.18
N LEU A 984 -0.78 -33.21 32.74
CA LEU A 984 -1.69 -34.23 33.28
C LEU A 984 -2.07 -33.98 34.76
N ASP A 985 -1.14 -33.46 35.57
CA ASP A 985 -1.38 -33.12 36.97
C ASP A 985 -1.48 -31.61 37.19
N THR A 986 -2.67 -31.08 36.93
CA THR A 986 -2.97 -29.65 37.14
C THR A 986 -3.49 -29.32 38.53
N GLN A 987 -3.77 -30.32 39.39
CA GLN A 987 -4.42 -30.10 40.70
C GLN A 987 -3.57 -29.26 41.66
N ASN A 988 -2.25 -29.37 41.51
CA ASN A 988 -1.28 -28.67 42.36
C ASN A 988 -0.83 -27.32 41.76
N LEU A 989 -1.37 -26.92 40.61
CA LEU A 989 -1.01 -25.67 39.95
C LEU A 989 -1.92 -24.56 40.48
N VAL A 990 -1.45 -23.82 41.49
CA VAL A 990 -2.15 -22.68 42.06
C VAL A 990 -1.32 -21.42 41.84
N ILE A 991 -1.95 -20.35 41.37
CA ILE A 991 -1.35 -19.01 41.33
C ILE A 991 -1.63 -18.33 42.66
N ASP A 992 -0.57 -17.83 43.31
CA ASP A 992 -0.73 -16.99 44.49
C ASP A 992 -1.13 -15.55 44.10
N GLU A 993 -1.73 -14.82 45.06
CA GLU A 993 -2.19 -13.45 44.82
C GLU A 993 -1.03 -12.48 44.50
N LYS A 994 0.20 -12.80 44.90
CA LYS A 994 1.39 -11.97 44.62
C LYS A 994 1.77 -12.05 43.13
N LEU A 995 1.80 -13.24 42.55
CA LEU A 995 2.07 -13.47 41.14
C LEU A 995 0.95 -12.88 40.27
N LYS A 996 -0.30 -13.05 40.69
CA LYS A 996 -1.46 -12.44 40.05
C LYS A 996 -1.36 -10.90 40.04
N TYR A 997 -1.06 -10.29 41.19
CA TYR A 997 -0.83 -8.86 41.28
C TYR A 997 0.34 -8.40 40.40
N ARG A 998 1.46 -9.15 40.42
CA ARG A 998 2.63 -8.86 39.59
C ARG A 998 2.29 -8.89 38.10
N ALA A 999 1.48 -9.84 37.65
CA ALA A 999 1.00 -9.89 36.27
C ALA A 999 0.15 -8.67 35.91
N MET A 1000 -0.77 -8.25 36.79
CA MET A 1000 -1.54 -7.03 36.60
C MET A 1000 -0.64 -5.79 36.53
N ALA A 1001 0.31 -5.67 37.45
CA ALA A 1001 1.28 -4.59 37.48
C ALA A 1001 2.10 -4.54 36.19
N TYR A 1002 2.49 -5.70 35.64
CA TYR A 1002 3.21 -5.79 34.37
C TYR A 1002 2.35 -5.31 33.19
N VAL A 1003 1.09 -5.75 33.11
CA VAL A 1003 0.13 -5.28 32.09
C VAL A 1003 -0.05 -3.77 32.18
N SER A 1004 -0.08 -3.19 33.37
CA SER A 1004 -0.14 -1.73 33.53
C SER A 1004 1.17 -1.05 33.08
N TYR A 1005 2.33 -1.62 33.44
CA TYR A 1005 3.65 -1.06 33.16
C TYR A 1005 4.02 -1.08 31.67
N MET A 1006 3.53 -2.05 30.89
CA MET A 1006 3.72 -2.05 29.44
C MET A 1006 3.13 -0.81 28.74
N GLY A 1007 2.11 -0.19 29.33
CA GLY A 1007 1.49 1.06 28.86
C GLY A 1007 2.03 2.30 29.56
N HIS A 1008 3.01 2.15 30.46
CA HIS A 1008 3.66 3.25 31.15
C HIS A 1008 4.61 4.00 30.21
N HIS A 1009 4.78 5.31 30.41
CA HIS A 1009 5.55 6.18 29.50
C HIS A 1009 7.05 5.82 29.39
N GLU A 1010 7.58 4.99 30.29
CA GLU A 1010 8.96 4.46 30.20
C GLU A 1010 9.12 3.36 29.15
N THR A 1011 8.03 2.62 28.87
CA THR A 1011 7.96 1.55 27.88
C THR A 1011 7.29 2.04 26.59
N ALA A 1012 6.16 2.74 26.74
CA ALA A 1012 5.39 3.35 25.67
C ALA A 1012 5.59 4.87 25.68
N ILE A 1013 6.75 5.33 25.20
CA ILE A 1013 7.13 6.74 25.25
C ILE A 1013 6.25 7.54 24.29
N PRO A 1014 5.45 8.52 24.78
CA PRO A 1014 4.58 9.32 23.93
C PRO A 1014 5.35 10.07 22.85
N ASN A 1015 4.86 10.06 21.62
CA ASN A 1015 5.36 10.81 20.47
C ASN A 1015 4.20 11.56 19.79
N GLN A 1016 4.11 12.86 20.08
CA GLN A 1016 3.07 13.73 19.52
C GLN A 1016 3.44 14.33 18.16
N TYR A 1017 4.65 14.11 17.66
CA TYR A 1017 5.18 14.82 16.48
C TYR A 1017 4.89 14.09 15.17
N ALA A 1018 4.66 12.78 15.22
CA ALA A 1018 4.41 12.00 14.03
C ALA A 1018 3.42 10.86 14.24
N ARG A 1019 2.61 10.63 13.21
CA ARG A 1019 1.75 9.45 13.06
C ARG A 1019 2.51 8.40 12.27
N ARG A 1020 3.03 7.40 12.96
CA ARG A 1020 3.60 6.21 12.33
C ARG A 1020 2.51 5.16 12.20
N GLN A 1021 2.51 4.39 11.13
CA GLN A 1021 1.65 3.23 11.08
C GLN A 1021 1.93 2.18 12.18
N LEU A 1022 0.86 1.66 12.77
CA LEU A 1022 0.87 0.66 13.84
C LEU A 1022 0.54 -0.77 13.36
N LEU A 1023 -0.21 -0.90 12.26
CA LEU A 1023 -0.57 -2.17 11.63
C LEU A 1023 0.39 -2.56 10.50
N ASN A 1024 0.36 -3.82 10.05
CA ASN A 1024 1.16 -4.31 8.92
C ASN A 1024 0.59 -3.93 7.55
N ASP A 1025 -0.61 -3.37 7.53
CA ASP A 1025 -1.21 -2.82 6.33
C ASP A 1025 -0.27 -1.79 5.65
N PRO A 1026 -0.38 -1.42 4.38
CA PRO A 1026 0.25 -0.17 3.92
C PRO A 1026 -0.73 1.00 4.12
N VAL A 1027 -0.66 1.68 5.28
CA VAL A 1027 -1.46 2.91 5.57
C VAL A 1027 -0.78 4.15 4.95
N GLY A 1028 0.36 3.97 4.28
CA GLY A 1028 1.08 5.01 3.58
C GLY A 1028 2.33 5.44 4.34
N ILE A 1029 2.80 6.65 4.04
CA ILE A 1029 4.03 7.20 4.61
C ILE A 1029 3.69 7.89 5.92
N PRO A 1030 4.53 7.76 6.96
CA PRO A 1030 4.29 8.45 8.22
C PRO A 1030 4.05 9.96 8.03
N ILE A 1031 3.09 10.48 8.79
CA ILE A 1031 2.65 11.87 8.66
C ILE A 1031 3.20 12.67 9.84
N TRP A 1032 3.79 13.82 9.56
CA TRP A 1032 4.22 14.77 10.57
C TRP A 1032 3.05 15.65 11.03
N HIS A 1033 2.95 15.89 12.33
CA HIS A 1033 2.08 16.89 12.93
C HIS A 1033 2.71 18.28 12.76
N GLU A 1034 2.52 18.92 11.60
CA GLU A 1034 3.17 20.20 11.27
C GLU A 1034 2.90 21.29 12.32
N GLU A 1035 1.72 21.32 12.91
CA GLU A 1035 1.34 22.22 14.01
C GLU A 1035 2.19 22.00 15.27
N LYS A 1036 2.46 20.73 15.61
CA LYS A 1036 3.32 20.37 16.75
C LYS A 1036 4.79 20.62 16.44
N LEU A 1037 5.19 20.47 15.17
CA LEU A 1037 6.55 20.77 14.71
C LEU A 1037 6.87 22.27 14.71
N ARG A 1038 5.89 23.16 14.58
CA ARG A 1038 6.14 24.61 14.65
C ARG A 1038 6.64 25.04 16.03
N ASN A 1039 6.18 24.35 17.07
CA ASN A 1039 6.56 24.61 18.46
C ASN A 1039 7.79 23.78 18.90
N LEU A 1040 8.37 23.00 18.00
CA LEU A 1040 9.54 22.15 18.27
C LEU A 1040 10.78 22.94 18.70
N VAL A 1041 10.78 24.26 18.44
CA VAL A 1041 11.84 25.20 18.82
C VAL A 1041 11.82 25.54 20.32
N GLU A 1042 10.70 25.30 21.03
CA GLU A 1042 10.56 25.62 22.46
C GLU A 1042 11.13 24.54 23.40
N LEU A 1043 11.64 23.42 22.87
CA LEU A 1043 12.43 22.38 23.55
C LEU A 1043 11.90 21.79 24.89
N ASP A 1044 10.60 21.88 25.18
CA ASP A 1044 10.03 21.36 26.44
C ASP A 1044 9.15 20.12 26.23
N ASP A 1045 9.78 18.98 25.92
CA ASP A 1045 9.12 17.65 25.94
C ASP A 1045 9.99 16.63 26.68
N ALA A 1046 9.65 16.42 27.96
CA ALA A 1046 10.35 15.48 28.84
C ALA A 1046 10.35 14.04 28.31
N HIS A 1047 9.38 13.65 27.48
CA HIS A 1047 9.33 12.30 26.89
C HIS A 1047 10.39 12.13 25.80
N MET A 1048 10.62 13.14 24.97
CA MET A 1048 11.68 13.09 23.95
C MET A 1048 13.08 13.19 24.58
N GLU A 1049 13.23 13.98 25.65
CA GLU A 1049 14.47 14.00 26.43
C GLU A 1049 14.74 12.62 27.07
N TYR A 1050 13.72 11.99 27.65
CA TYR A 1050 13.82 10.64 28.20
C TYR A 1050 14.16 9.61 27.12
N ALA A 1051 13.54 9.70 25.95
CA ALA A 1051 13.85 8.84 24.80
C ALA A 1051 15.32 8.92 24.40
N LEU A 1052 15.87 10.14 24.30
CA LEU A 1052 17.28 10.35 24.02
C LEU A 1052 18.17 9.78 25.14
N LYS A 1053 17.83 10.01 26.42
CA LYS A 1053 18.55 9.39 27.55
C LYS A 1053 18.57 7.86 27.46
N LYS A 1054 17.47 7.25 27.01
CA LYS A 1054 17.38 5.78 26.83
C LYS A 1054 18.28 5.29 25.69
N ILE A 1055 18.40 6.05 24.61
CA ILE A 1055 19.34 5.78 23.50
C ILE A 1055 20.79 5.87 23.99
N LEU A 1056 21.11 6.91 24.77
CA LEU A 1056 22.47 7.21 25.20
C LEU A 1056 22.94 6.43 26.41
N HIS A 1057 22.04 5.73 27.11
CA HIS A 1057 22.28 5.06 28.38
C HIS A 1057 23.73 4.52 28.54
N ASN A 1058 24.39 4.90 29.65
CA ASN A 1058 25.82 4.67 29.96
C ASN A 1058 26.85 5.39 29.06
N THR A 1059 26.55 6.52 28.42
CA THR A 1059 27.59 7.47 27.94
C THR A 1059 28.08 8.42 29.02
N SER A 1060 27.34 8.60 30.12
CA SER A 1060 27.57 9.64 31.13
C SER A 1060 28.09 9.15 32.48
N THR A 1061 28.44 7.87 32.64
CA THR A 1061 28.92 7.28 33.91
C THR A 1061 30.44 7.08 33.99
N GLN A 1062 31.21 7.71 33.10
CA GLN A 1062 32.68 7.80 33.21
C GLN A 1062 33.19 9.21 32.88
N SER A 1063 32.66 10.23 33.57
CA SER A 1063 33.32 11.53 33.70
C SER A 1063 33.59 11.83 35.16
#